data_AF-A0A538RIZ7-F1
#
_entry.id   AF-A0A538RIZ7-F1
#
_cell.length_a   1.000
_cell.length_b   1.000
_cell.length_c   1.000
_cell.angle_alpha   90.00
_cell.angle_beta   90.00
_cell.angle_gamma   90.00
#
_symmetry.space_group_name_H-M   'P 1'
#
loop_
_entity.id
_entity.type
_entity.pdbx_description
1 polymer ?
#
loop_
_entity_poly.entity_id
_entity_poly.type
_entity_poly.pdbx_seq_one_letter_code
_entity_poly.pdbx_strand_id
1 'polypeptide(L)'
;MTRPRDRCAARSRMLGCRSMRMILVGPPGAGKGTQAARLIDTYRIPHISSGDMLRAAVKEGTALGVEADRFMKAGKLVPDEVVIGMILERIAKPDCAGGFMLDGFPRTLPQAEALDAAMRAAGVELDAVLVIEVPDGLLEERAVGRRSDPATGAIYHLTYNPPPPEIADRLIHRKDDTIEAVTTRIQKYHAETAPVPADHRGPGQLRSPMAGFSHKRIDAKWQAFWEREQTFATPTDRSRPKYYVLDMFPYPSGDGLHVGHPKGYTATDVVARAKRMMGFNVLHTMGWDSFGLPAERRAERTGEHPSVITARNIAIFKGQLQKLGLSYDWARELATSDPRFYKWTQWIFGLLHKRGLAYRAEVPVNWCPALNTVLANEEVHDGKYVETGDPVEKRLLIQWMLRITHYADRLVEDLEGLDWPAGTYKAQREWIGKSLGANVVFKVTGSSEAITVFTTRPDTLFGGTWVVLAPEHPLVDVITTPAQRAAVEAYRAETGKRSERDRVTEAADAPKTGVPTGAFAVNPVNGKHIPIWIADYVLASYGTGAVFACPAGDERDHAFARKFGLPIIEVVRGPEGTDVQAAAYTGDGPHVNSEFLDGLDNAAAITTVIAWLGERGLGEASIRYKLRDWLFSRQRYWGEPIPMIELADGTLRLVPDDELPVELPQIDEYKPTPDGKPPLARAAGWLHTVDKATGQPARRETNTMPQWAGSCWYYLRFLSPGRDDVAWDPDEERYWMPVDLYVGGSEHAVLHLLYARFWHKVLHDAGLVSTREPFQRLFHQGMIHATSFKDAHGKYHELDEIESAGGAAVDPNKDNFARISATSWHVKGTGEPVEVKLDKMSKSRYNVVNPDDMAAEYGADAVRLYELFMGPLEDGVEWETSGVSGTRRFLDRAWRVLVEPETDGLTGKVSEDAPTDNRELERALHAAIKKVTQSITDLRFNTAIADMMVFVNEATKATAVPRDWFEMFVKILSPFAPHLGEELWQRLGHTRSITYEPWPACDEAKLARDVMVIAVQVGGKLRGQIEVAPDAAEAAILAAAQADAKVQSFLAGKPIKKAIYVKGRLVNLVV
;
A
#
# COMPACT_ATOMS: atom_id res chain seq x y z
N MET A 1 15.81 59.81 -22.64
CA MET A 1 14.62 60.15 -21.82
C MET A 1 14.40 59.05 -20.80
N THR A 2 14.31 59.46 -19.55
CA THR A 2 14.36 58.71 -18.29
C THR A 2 13.08 57.89 -18.02
N ARG A 3 13.24 56.64 -17.54
CA ARG A 3 12.19 55.83 -16.89
C ARG A 3 12.80 55.09 -15.67
N PRO A 4 12.00 54.81 -14.62
CA PRO A 4 12.31 55.24 -13.27
C PRO A 4 12.99 54.18 -12.39
N ARG A 5 14.01 54.61 -11.64
CA ARG A 5 14.80 53.83 -10.66
C ARG A 5 14.11 53.61 -9.30
N ASP A 6 12.90 54.14 -9.08
CA ASP A 6 12.36 54.26 -7.71
C ASP A 6 11.51 53.10 -7.18
N ARG A 7 11.27 52.03 -7.95
CA ARG A 7 10.53 50.85 -7.43
C ARG A 7 11.40 49.80 -6.73
N CYS A 8 12.73 49.87 -6.85
CA CYS A 8 13.63 48.88 -6.25
C CYS A 8 14.05 49.23 -4.81
N ALA A 9 14.04 50.51 -4.44
CA ALA A 9 14.42 50.96 -3.10
C ALA A 9 13.42 50.52 -2.00
N ALA A 10 12.15 50.31 -2.34
CA ALA A 10 11.11 49.93 -1.38
C ALA A 10 11.15 48.45 -0.96
N ARG A 11 11.66 47.54 -1.81
CA ARG A 11 11.79 46.11 -1.46
C ARG A 11 12.98 45.82 -0.53
N SER A 12 14.02 46.65 -0.55
CA SER A 12 15.20 46.49 0.31
C SER A 12 14.94 46.83 1.78
N ARG A 13 13.84 47.53 2.10
CA ARG A 13 13.48 47.86 3.51
C ARG A 13 12.57 46.84 4.18
N MET A 14 11.95 45.92 3.44
CA MET A 14 11.01 44.91 3.98
C MET A 14 11.65 43.54 4.24
N LEU A 15 12.78 43.25 3.59
CA LEU A 15 13.68 42.17 3.97
C LEU A 15 14.93 42.88 4.48
N GLY A 16 15.14 42.91 5.79
CA GLY A 16 16.40 43.43 6.34
C GLY A 16 17.55 42.63 5.76
N CYS A 17 18.19 43.14 4.71
CA CYS A 17 19.34 42.52 4.09
C CYS A 17 20.48 42.63 5.11
N ARG A 18 20.62 41.60 5.95
CA ARG A 18 21.74 41.48 6.87
C ARG A 18 23.01 41.50 6.01
N SER A 19 23.97 42.35 6.38
CA SER A 19 25.34 42.22 5.88
C SER A 19 25.82 40.80 6.13
N MET A 20 26.44 40.16 5.15
CA MET A 20 26.93 38.79 5.27
C MET A 20 28.41 38.70 4.91
N ARG A 21 29.22 38.30 5.88
CA ARG A 21 30.67 38.06 5.78
C ARG A 21 30.89 36.56 5.93
N MET A 22 31.29 35.88 4.86
CA MET A 22 31.31 34.42 4.83
C MET A 22 32.58 33.85 4.22
N ILE A 23 32.90 32.61 4.62
CA ILE A 23 33.94 31.79 3.98
C ILE A 23 33.24 30.62 3.30
N LEU A 24 33.63 30.30 2.06
CA LEU A 24 33.16 29.12 1.34
C LEU A 24 34.27 28.06 1.25
N VAL A 25 34.02 26.89 1.83
CA VAL A 25 34.92 25.75 1.91
C VAL A 25 34.29 24.53 1.23
N GLY A 26 35.11 23.70 0.59
CA GLY A 26 34.65 22.47 -0.04
C GLY A 26 35.73 21.81 -0.89
N PRO A 27 35.63 20.52 -1.19
CA PRO A 27 36.62 19.80 -1.98
C PRO A 27 36.69 20.31 -3.43
N PRO A 28 37.79 20.05 -4.15
CA PRO A 28 37.88 20.32 -5.59
C PRO A 28 36.77 19.55 -6.33
N GLY A 29 36.06 20.18 -7.27
CA GLY A 29 34.95 19.55 -7.99
C GLY A 29 33.58 19.66 -7.30
N ALA A 30 33.50 20.19 -6.08
CA ALA A 30 32.24 20.31 -5.32
C ALA A 30 31.23 21.34 -5.87
N GLY A 31 31.59 22.11 -6.89
CA GLY A 31 30.73 23.17 -7.44
C GLY A 31 30.81 24.50 -6.68
N LYS A 32 31.89 24.75 -5.92
CA LYS A 32 32.11 26.01 -5.17
C LYS A 32 31.86 27.26 -6.00
N GLY A 33 32.44 27.37 -7.20
CA GLY A 33 32.25 28.53 -8.08
C GLY A 33 30.80 28.77 -8.49
N THR A 34 30.04 27.70 -8.73
CA THR A 34 28.61 27.77 -9.07
C THR A 34 27.78 28.27 -7.88
N GLN A 35 28.05 27.76 -6.69
CA GLN A 35 27.34 28.20 -5.47
C GLN A 35 27.76 29.62 -5.06
N ALA A 36 29.05 29.93 -5.18
CA ALA A 36 29.61 31.26 -4.96
C ALA A 36 28.85 32.29 -5.80
N ALA A 37 28.72 32.08 -7.12
CA ALA A 37 28.02 32.99 -8.01
C ALA A 37 26.57 33.29 -7.57
N ARG A 38 25.84 32.26 -7.10
CA ARG A 38 24.46 32.41 -6.60
C ARG A 38 24.41 33.20 -5.29
N LEU A 39 25.35 32.92 -4.37
CA LEU A 39 25.43 33.61 -3.08
C LEU A 39 25.80 35.08 -3.26
N ILE A 40 26.75 35.37 -4.16
CA ILE A 40 27.14 36.74 -4.54
C ILE A 40 25.94 37.51 -5.09
N ASP A 41 25.18 36.93 -6.02
CA ASP A 41 24.00 37.59 -6.60
C ASP A 41 22.89 37.82 -5.56
N THR A 42 22.68 36.84 -4.69
CA THR A 42 21.65 36.87 -3.63
C THR A 42 21.94 37.95 -2.59
N TYR A 43 23.16 37.97 -2.03
CA TYR A 43 23.55 38.88 -0.95
C TYR A 43 24.15 40.20 -1.46
N ARG A 44 24.44 40.29 -2.77
CA ARG A 44 25.10 41.43 -3.41
C ARG A 44 26.43 41.81 -2.73
N ILE A 45 27.23 40.80 -2.40
CA ILE A 45 28.53 40.94 -1.75
C ILE A 45 29.68 40.59 -2.72
N PRO A 46 30.86 41.23 -2.62
CA PRO A 46 32.00 40.91 -3.46
C PRO A 46 32.56 39.50 -3.23
N HIS A 47 32.97 38.85 -4.32
CA HIS A 47 33.74 37.60 -4.30
C HIS A 47 35.22 37.89 -4.11
N ILE A 48 35.83 37.28 -3.10
CA ILE A 48 37.25 37.40 -2.81
C ILE A 48 37.88 36.02 -2.92
N SER A 49 38.51 35.77 -4.06
CA SER A 49 39.33 34.57 -4.31
C SER A 49 40.79 34.92 -4.05
N SER A 50 41.45 34.17 -3.16
CA SER A 50 42.86 34.41 -2.80
C SER A 50 43.79 34.36 -4.00
N GLY A 51 43.53 33.47 -4.96
CA GLY A 51 44.31 33.35 -6.19
C GLY A 51 44.12 34.51 -7.17
N ASP A 52 42.89 35.02 -7.30
CA ASP A 52 42.61 36.17 -8.19
C ASP A 52 43.15 37.47 -7.60
N MET A 53 43.03 37.62 -6.27
CA MET A 53 43.56 38.76 -5.54
C MET A 53 45.10 38.85 -5.66
N LEU A 54 45.80 37.73 -5.51
CA LEU A 54 47.27 37.68 -5.71
C LEU A 54 47.66 38.12 -7.12
N ARG A 55 46.99 37.57 -8.16
CA ARG A 55 47.28 37.94 -9.56
C ARG A 55 46.98 39.42 -9.85
N ALA A 56 45.90 39.96 -9.31
CA ALA A 56 45.52 41.36 -9.49
C ALA A 56 46.53 42.30 -8.84
N ALA A 57 46.94 42.03 -7.60
CA ALA A 57 47.88 42.84 -6.85
C ALA A 57 49.29 42.89 -7.47
N VAL A 58 49.74 41.78 -8.08
CA VAL A 58 50.99 41.70 -8.86
C VAL A 58 50.89 42.58 -10.11
N LYS A 59 49.76 42.51 -10.82
CA LYS A 59 49.51 43.32 -12.02
C LYS A 59 49.41 44.83 -11.72
N GLU A 60 48.87 45.18 -10.55
CA GLU A 60 48.68 46.57 -10.10
C GLU A 60 49.94 47.17 -9.43
N GLY A 61 50.96 46.36 -9.14
CA GLY A 61 52.23 46.85 -8.58
C GLY A 61 52.17 47.30 -7.11
N THR A 62 51.22 46.78 -6.33
CA THR A 62 51.08 47.08 -4.89
C THR A 62 52.30 46.59 -4.09
N ALA A 63 52.57 47.17 -2.91
CA ALA A 63 53.73 46.78 -2.09
C ALA A 63 53.74 45.28 -1.75
N LEU A 64 52.58 44.74 -1.29
CA LEU A 64 52.40 43.32 -1.04
C LEU A 64 52.36 42.49 -2.33
N GLY A 65 51.87 43.04 -3.44
CA GLY A 65 51.90 42.40 -4.76
C GLY A 65 53.31 42.21 -5.30
N VAL A 66 54.21 43.18 -5.13
CA VAL A 66 55.63 43.07 -5.49
C VAL A 66 56.34 42.01 -4.63
N GLU A 67 55.95 41.90 -3.36
CA GLU A 67 56.47 40.87 -2.46
C GLU A 67 55.98 39.47 -2.84
N ALA A 68 54.68 39.31 -3.11
CA ALA A 68 54.08 38.06 -3.59
C ALA A 68 54.66 37.61 -4.94
N ASP A 69 54.91 38.55 -5.88
CA ASP A 69 55.50 38.28 -7.20
C ASP A 69 56.89 37.62 -7.10
N ARG A 70 57.69 37.97 -6.08
CA ARG A 70 59.01 37.34 -5.84
C ARG A 70 58.89 35.85 -5.53
N PHE A 71 57.92 35.48 -4.71
CA PHE A 71 57.67 34.07 -4.37
C PHE A 71 57.06 33.31 -5.55
N MET A 72 56.09 33.93 -6.23
CA MET A 72 55.40 33.33 -7.38
C MET A 72 56.36 33.07 -8.56
N LYS A 73 57.26 34.01 -8.90
CA LYS A 73 58.28 33.82 -9.95
C LYS A 73 59.35 32.80 -9.58
N ALA A 74 59.62 32.62 -8.29
CA ALA A 74 60.52 31.59 -7.79
C ALA A 74 59.86 30.20 -7.65
N GLY A 75 58.59 30.06 -8.02
CA GLY A 75 57.83 28.80 -7.89
C GLY A 75 57.56 28.40 -6.42
N LYS A 76 57.71 29.34 -5.48
CA LYS A 76 57.51 29.11 -4.04
C LYS A 76 56.11 29.56 -3.63
N LEU A 77 55.56 28.96 -2.58
CA LEU A 77 54.31 29.42 -1.96
C LEU A 77 54.53 30.80 -1.33
N VAL A 78 53.54 31.68 -1.51
CA VAL A 78 53.51 33.01 -0.87
C VAL A 78 53.29 32.80 0.64
N PRO A 79 54.08 33.41 1.54
CA PRO A 79 53.90 33.29 2.98
C PRO A 79 52.48 33.71 3.43
N ASP A 80 51.94 33.02 4.42
CA ASP A 80 50.56 33.24 4.89
C ASP A 80 50.33 34.67 5.41
N GLU A 81 51.34 35.28 6.04
CA GLU A 81 51.29 36.68 6.52
C GLU A 81 51.04 37.67 5.37
N VAL A 82 51.66 37.44 4.21
CA VAL A 82 51.48 38.27 3.02
C VAL A 82 50.08 38.07 2.45
N VAL A 83 49.58 36.82 2.39
CA VAL A 83 48.22 36.52 1.91
C VAL A 83 47.15 37.12 2.82
N ILE A 84 47.30 37.00 4.14
CA ILE A 84 46.39 37.55 5.14
C ILE A 84 46.40 39.08 5.07
N GLY A 85 47.57 39.72 4.98
CA GLY A 85 47.68 41.17 4.80
C GLY A 85 46.92 41.67 3.58
N MET A 86 47.03 40.96 2.45
CA MET A 86 46.29 41.30 1.23
C MET A 86 44.77 41.08 1.36
N ILE A 87 44.34 40.03 2.07
CA ILE A 87 42.92 39.81 2.38
C ILE A 87 42.38 40.97 3.21
N LEU A 88 43.11 41.40 4.25
CA LEU A 88 42.72 42.53 5.10
C LEU A 88 42.61 43.84 4.32
N GLU A 89 43.59 44.15 3.45
CA GLU A 89 43.51 45.31 2.55
C GLU A 89 42.31 45.22 1.61
N ARG A 90 41.98 44.02 1.12
CA ARG A 90 40.86 43.81 0.20
C ARG A 90 39.51 43.98 0.88
N ILE A 91 39.32 43.42 2.08
CA ILE A 91 38.05 43.53 2.82
C ILE A 91 37.84 44.93 3.43
N ALA A 92 38.90 45.73 3.57
CA ALA A 92 38.81 47.12 4.02
C ALA A 92 38.27 48.09 2.94
N LYS A 93 38.16 47.65 1.68
CA LYS A 93 37.63 48.50 0.59
C LYS A 93 36.13 48.79 0.79
N PRO A 94 35.63 49.98 0.36
CA PRO A 94 34.23 50.38 0.59
C PRO A 94 33.16 49.41 0.06
N ASP A 95 33.47 48.63 -0.99
CA ASP A 95 32.55 47.65 -1.58
C ASP A 95 32.33 46.42 -0.69
N CYS A 96 33.21 46.16 0.28
CA CYS A 96 33.09 45.08 1.27
C CYS A 96 32.37 45.50 2.56
N ALA A 97 32.01 46.79 2.71
CA ALA A 97 31.34 47.29 3.91
C ALA A 97 29.97 46.63 4.17
N GLY A 98 29.31 46.17 3.10
CA GLY A 98 28.04 45.44 3.16
C GLY A 98 28.16 43.92 3.35
N GLY A 99 29.38 43.39 3.49
CA GLY A 99 29.66 41.95 3.52
C GLY A 99 30.65 41.53 2.43
N PHE A 100 31.12 40.29 2.48
CA PHE A 100 32.06 39.70 1.51
C PHE A 100 32.02 38.18 1.58
N MET A 101 32.51 37.52 0.52
CA MET A 101 32.72 36.07 0.53
C MET A 101 34.16 35.73 0.19
N LEU A 102 34.86 35.06 1.12
CA LEU A 102 36.18 34.49 0.91
C LEU A 102 36.05 33.08 0.33
N ASP A 103 36.72 32.83 -0.80
CA ASP A 103 36.76 31.53 -1.48
C ASP A 103 38.21 31.04 -1.62
N GLY A 104 38.44 29.82 -1.16
CA GLY A 104 39.73 29.14 -1.30
C GLY A 104 40.82 29.58 -0.34
N PHE A 105 40.47 30.28 0.75
CA PHE A 105 41.32 30.56 1.92
C PHE A 105 40.40 30.79 3.15
N PRO A 106 40.75 30.28 4.36
CA PRO A 106 41.93 29.50 4.72
C PRO A 106 41.88 28.05 4.22
N ARG A 107 43.04 27.41 4.07
CA ARG A 107 43.19 26.00 3.61
C ARG A 107 43.76 25.07 4.66
N THR A 108 44.35 25.60 5.72
CA THR A 108 44.92 24.84 6.84
C THR A 108 44.47 25.46 8.16
N LEU A 109 44.55 24.69 9.25
CA LEU A 109 44.19 25.16 10.58
C LEU A 109 45.05 26.38 11.03
N PRO A 110 46.39 26.39 10.84
CA PRO A 110 47.18 27.58 11.16
C PRO A 110 46.79 28.84 10.37
N GLN A 111 46.37 28.69 9.11
CA GLN A 111 45.87 29.81 8.31
C GLN A 111 44.54 30.36 8.84
N ALA A 112 43.68 29.48 9.35
CA ALA A 112 42.42 29.84 9.96
C ALA A 112 42.62 30.64 11.25
N GLU A 113 43.43 30.13 12.17
CA GLU A 113 43.77 30.79 13.43
C GLU A 113 44.39 32.18 13.18
N ALA A 114 45.32 32.28 12.23
CA ALA A 114 45.98 33.52 11.87
C ALA A 114 45.01 34.52 11.21
N LEU A 115 44.13 34.07 10.32
CA LEU A 115 43.11 34.92 9.69
C LEU A 115 42.12 35.44 10.73
N ASP A 116 41.63 34.58 11.62
CA ASP A 116 40.68 34.97 12.68
C ASP A 116 41.32 35.95 13.67
N ALA A 117 42.58 35.76 14.04
CA ALA A 117 43.32 36.71 14.88
C ALA A 117 43.45 38.08 14.19
N ALA A 118 43.81 38.10 12.90
CA ALA A 118 44.01 39.31 12.12
C ALA A 118 42.69 40.06 11.85
N MET A 119 41.60 39.34 11.56
CA MET A 119 40.26 39.90 11.38
C MET A 119 39.70 40.47 12.69
N ARG A 120 39.90 39.79 13.82
CA ARG A 120 39.54 40.31 15.16
C ARG A 120 40.30 41.61 15.48
N ALA A 121 41.60 41.67 15.21
CA ALA A 121 42.39 42.88 15.40
C ALA A 121 41.91 44.05 14.51
N ALA A 122 41.35 43.75 13.34
CA ALA A 122 40.76 44.72 12.42
C ALA A 122 39.27 45.04 12.72
N GLY A 123 38.66 44.46 13.76
CA GLY A 123 37.26 44.68 14.11
C GLY A 123 36.26 44.03 13.15
N VAL A 124 36.66 42.99 12.42
CA VAL A 124 35.83 42.26 11.47
C VAL A 124 35.45 40.89 12.04
N GLU A 125 34.15 40.62 12.16
CA GLU A 125 33.61 39.31 12.57
C GLU A 125 32.97 38.59 11.37
N LEU A 126 33.10 37.26 11.32
CA LEU A 126 32.48 36.40 10.31
C LEU A 126 31.07 35.99 10.70
N ASP A 127 30.13 36.10 9.77
CA ASP A 127 28.73 35.72 9.95
C ASP A 127 28.49 34.23 9.67
N ALA A 128 29.26 33.63 8.75
CA ALA A 128 29.10 32.21 8.39
C ALA A 128 30.35 31.56 7.77
N VAL A 129 30.52 30.26 7.99
CA VAL A 129 31.42 29.40 7.20
C VAL A 129 30.56 28.34 6.53
N LEU A 130 30.55 28.33 5.20
CA LEU A 130 29.75 27.43 4.38
C LEU A 130 30.64 26.28 3.90
N VAL A 131 30.22 25.05 4.19
CA VAL A 131 30.94 23.83 3.77
C VAL A 131 30.11 23.09 2.74
N ILE A 132 30.67 22.83 1.56
CA ILE A 132 30.04 21.99 0.54
C ILE A 132 30.57 20.56 0.70
N GLU A 133 29.70 19.64 1.11
CA GLU A 133 29.99 18.21 1.19
C GLU A 133 29.47 17.49 -0.05
N VAL A 134 30.32 16.66 -0.66
CA VAL A 134 29.98 15.85 -1.83
C VAL A 134 30.75 14.53 -1.69
N PRO A 135 30.13 13.36 -1.93
CA PRO A 135 30.83 12.07 -1.90
C PRO A 135 32.02 12.03 -2.87
N ASP A 136 33.13 11.41 -2.44
CA ASP A 136 34.39 11.39 -3.20
C ASP A 136 34.23 10.81 -4.61
N GLY A 137 33.49 9.71 -4.77
CA GLY A 137 33.24 9.12 -6.10
C GLY A 137 32.52 10.07 -7.07
N LEU A 138 31.62 10.92 -6.55
CA LEU A 138 30.93 11.92 -7.37
C LEU A 138 31.83 13.13 -7.69
N LEU A 139 32.76 13.48 -6.80
CA LEU A 139 33.76 14.53 -7.04
C LEU A 139 34.74 14.12 -8.15
N GLU A 140 35.18 12.87 -8.12
CA GLU A 140 36.01 12.25 -9.14
C GLU A 140 35.32 12.26 -10.50
N GLU A 141 34.09 11.77 -10.57
CA GLU A 141 33.29 11.75 -11.79
C GLU A 141 33.12 13.16 -12.38
N ARG A 142 32.71 14.13 -11.55
CA ARG A 142 32.49 15.53 -11.96
C ARG A 142 33.76 16.22 -12.44
N ALA A 143 34.91 15.87 -11.87
CA ALA A 143 36.16 16.48 -12.26
C ALA A 143 36.69 15.90 -13.58
N VAL A 144 36.58 14.59 -13.79
CA VAL A 144 37.04 13.90 -15.00
C VAL A 144 36.22 14.29 -16.23
N GLY A 145 34.90 14.49 -16.07
CA GLY A 145 34.00 14.89 -17.16
C GLY A 145 34.14 16.37 -17.57
N ARG A 146 34.97 17.16 -16.90
CA ARG A 146 35.09 18.61 -17.10
C ARG A 146 35.91 18.98 -18.35
N ARG A 147 35.44 19.97 -19.10
CA ARG A 147 36.09 20.51 -20.31
C ARG A 147 36.16 22.03 -20.23
N SER A 148 37.27 22.63 -20.67
CA SER A 148 37.47 24.08 -20.67
C SER A 148 37.59 24.59 -22.10
N ASP A 149 36.91 25.68 -22.43
CA ASP A 149 37.09 26.38 -23.69
C ASP A 149 38.25 27.38 -23.57
N PRO A 150 39.37 27.21 -24.29
CA PRO A 150 40.50 28.12 -24.21
C PRO A 150 40.22 29.51 -24.80
N ALA A 151 39.20 29.66 -25.66
CA ALA A 151 38.86 30.94 -26.28
C ALA A 151 38.01 31.83 -25.37
N THR A 152 37.13 31.23 -24.57
CA THR A 152 36.15 31.97 -23.75
C THR A 152 36.36 31.81 -22.25
N GLY A 153 37.14 30.81 -21.83
CA GLY A 153 37.29 30.44 -20.42
C GLY A 153 36.08 29.69 -19.83
N ALA A 154 35.05 29.39 -20.64
CA ALA A 154 33.86 28.67 -20.20
C ALA A 154 34.17 27.20 -19.83
N ILE A 155 33.45 26.68 -18.83
CA ILE A 155 33.60 25.30 -18.34
C ILE A 155 32.34 24.50 -18.70
N TYR A 156 32.55 23.37 -19.38
CA TYR A 156 31.54 22.40 -19.76
C TYR A 156 31.75 21.07 -19.03
N HIS A 157 30.75 20.20 -19.05
CA HIS A 157 30.84 18.84 -18.55
C HIS A 157 30.18 17.87 -19.53
N LEU A 158 30.86 16.78 -19.90
CA LEU A 158 30.40 15.86 -20.94
C LEU A 158 28.97 15.32 -20.69
N THR A 159 28.63 15.00 -19.44
CA THR A 159 27.28 14.56 -19.05
C THR A 159 26.36 15.69 -18.59
N TYR A 160 26.77 16.48 -17.58
CA TYR A 160 25.88 17.39 -16.85
C TYR A 160 25.69 18.78 -17.48
N ASN A 161 26.57 19.19 -18.40
CA ASN A 161 26.49 20.47 -19.11
C ASN A 161 27.25 20.35 -20.44
N PRO A 162 26.75 19.57 -21.40
CA PRO A 162 27.48 19.24 -22.61
C PRO A 162 27.74 20.50 -23.44
N PRO A 163 28.92 20.62 -24.04
CA PRO A 163 29.24 21.76 -24.88
C PRO A 163 28.44 21.75 -26.19
N PRO A 164 28.17 22.93 -26.78
CA PRO A 164 27.68 23.01 -28.16
C PRO A 164 28.58 22.23 -29.13
N PRO A 165 28.02 21.49 -30.11
CA PRO A 165 28.81 20.67 -31.03
C PRO A 165 29.92 21.43 -31.78
N GLU A 166 29.65 22.69 -32.12
CA GLU A 166 30.54 23.59 -32.87
C GLU A 166 31.85 23.92 -32.15
N ILE A 167 31.91 23.70 -30.84
CA ILE A 167 33.08 24.04 -30.02
C ILE A 167 33.75 22.79 -29.43
N ALA A 168 33.21 21.59 -29.65
CA ALA A 168 33.68 20.36 -29.04
C ALA A 168 35.17 20.10 -29.31
N ASP A 169 35.62 20.34 -30.55
CA ASP A 169 37.00 20.08 -30.99
C ASP A 169 38.04 21.05 -30.41
N ARG A 170 37.61 22.23 -29.91
CA ARG A 170 38.53 23.19 -29.28
C ARG A 170 38.60 23.06 -27.76
N LEU A 171 37.76 22.23 -27.16
CA LEU A 171 37.76 22.07 -25.71
C LEU A 171 38.97 21.27 -25.24
N ILE A 172 39.58 21.76 -24.16
CA ILE A 172 40.72 21.09 -23.55
C ILE A 172 40.29 20.40 -22.26
N HIS A 173 40.79 19.18 -22.08
CA HIS A 173 40.80 18.52 -20.78
C HIS A 173 42.04 19.01 -20.01
N ARG A 174 41.83 19.61 -18.84
CA ARG A 174 42.93 20.18 -18.06
C ARG A 174 43.80 19.07 -17.49
N LYS A 175 45.12 19.31 -17.39
CA LYS A 175 46.08 18.38 -16.77
C LYS A 175 45.70 18.01 -15.33
N ASP A 176 45.03 18.91 -14.62
CA ASP A 176 44.57 18.69 -13.25
C ASP A 176 43.24 17.93 -13.17
N ASP A 177 42.56 17.64 -14.28
CA ASP A 177 41.23 17.03 -14.30
C ASP A 177 41.30 15.51 -14.58
N THR A 178 42.46 14.89 -14.33
CA THR A 178 42.63 13.43 -14.34
C THR A 178 42.23 12.80 -13.01
N ILE A 179 41.85 11.52 -13.02
CA ILE A 179 41.44 10.79 -11.82
C ILE A 179 42.53 10.83 -10.73
N GLU A 180 43.79 10.60 -11.10
CA GLU A 180 44.95 10.61 -10.20
C GLU A 180 45.17 11.99 -9.56
N ALA A 181 45.12 13.06 -10.36
CA ALA A 181 45.32 14.43 -9.88
C ALA A 181 44.14 14.92 -9.02
N VAL A 182 42.92 14.49 -9.32
CA VAL A 182 41.72 14.82 -8.53
C VAL A 182 41.75 14.09 -7.19
N THR A 183 42.01 12.78 -7.20
CA THR A 183 42.10 11.94 -5.99
C THR A 183 43.12 12.52 -5.01
N THR A 184 44.31 12.87 -5.49
CA THR A 184 45.37 13.47 -4.67
C THR A 184 44.91 14.78 -4.01
N ARG A 185 44.15 15.62 -4.73
CA ARG A 185 43.64 16.89 -4.20
C ARG A 185 42.45 16.72 -3.26
N ILE A 186 41.62 15.71 -3.45
CA ILE A 186 40.54 15.33 -2.53
C ILE A 186 41.15 14.84 -1.22
N GLN A 187 42.13 13.94 -1.28
CA GLN A 187 42.87 13.46 -0.10
C GLN A 187 43.54 14.61 0.66
N LYS A 188 44.20 15.52 -0.07
CA LYS A 188 44.80 16.72 0.53
C LYS A 188 43.76 17.63 1.18
N TYR A 189 42.60 17.82 0.54
CA TYR A 189 41.49 18.57 1.14
C TYR A 189 41.02 17.95 2.44
N HIS A 190 40.80 16.63 2.47
CA HIS A 190 40.37 15.91 3.68
C HIS A 190 41.39 15.99 4.81
N ALA A 191 42.69 15.92 4.49
CA ALA A 191 43.77 15.98 5.47
C ALA A 191 44.00 17.39 6.04
N GLU A 192 43.93 18.43 5.20
CA GLU A 192 44.41 19.77 5.57
C GLU A 192 43.29 20.81 5.71
N THR A 193 42.23 20.74 4.88
CA THR A 193 41.22 21.81 4.74
C THR A 193 39.87 21.44 5.35
N ALA A 194 39.44 20.17 5.29
CA ALA A 194 38.20 19.72 5.92
C ALA A 194 38.13 19.99 7.45
N PRO A 195 39.24 19.96 8.21
CA PRO A 195 39.22 20.33 9.63
C PRO A 195 38.99 21.83 9.91
N VAL A 196 39.24 22.71 8.94
CA VAL A 196 39.29 24.17 9.13
C VAL A 196 37.96 24.82 9.56
N PRO A 197 36.79 24.46 9.00
CA PRO A 197 35.49 24.99 9.44
C PRO A 197 35.13 24.62 10.89
N ALA A 198 35.76 23.59 11.47
CA ALA A 198 35.49 23.18 12.84
C ALA A 198 36.05 24.16 13.89
N ASP A 199 37.04 24.98 13.51
CA ASP A 199 37.78 25.86 14.42
C ASP A 199 37.24 27.31 14.47
N HIS A 200 36.58 27.78 13.41
CA HIS A 200 35.97 29.12 13.32
C HIS A 200 34.71 29.31 14.22
N ARG A 201 34.46 28.44 15.20
CA ARG A 201 33.21 28.37 15.96
C ARG A 201 33.13 29.41 17.08
N GLY A 202 32.67 30.62 16.75
CA GLY A 202 32.15 31.58 17.73
C GLY A 202 30.71 31.26 18.20
N PRO A 203 30.25 31.80 19.36
CA PRO A 203 28.90 31.58 19.86
C PRO A 203 27.87 32.28 18.95
N GLY A 204 27.28 31.53 18.02
CA GLY A 204 26.21 32.02 17.13
C GLY A 204 26.14 31.43 15.72
N GLN A 205 27.14 30.64 15.28
CA GLN A 205 27.15 30.07 13.92
C GLN A 205 26.39 28.73 13.82
N LEU A 206 25.67 28.54 12.69
CA LEU A 206 24.91 27.33 12.37
C LEU A 206 25.82 26.10 12.33
N ARG A 207 25.51 25.11 13.18
CA ARG A 207 26.19 23.83 13.29
C ARG A 207 25.93 22.97 12.05
N SER A 208 26.95 22.22 11.58
CA SER A 208 26.84 21.13 10.59
C SER A 208 25.67 20.18 10.94
N PRO A 209 25.01 19.47 9.98
CA PRO A 209 23.99 18.47 10.31
C PRO A 209 24.52 17.53 11.38
N MET A 210 23.94 17.66 12.56
CA MET A 210 24.37 17.07 13.82
C MET A 210 24.57 15.55 13.66
N ALA A 211 25.71 15.02 14.10
CA ALA A 211 25.98 13.58 14.09
C ALA A 211 24.85 12.80 14.81
N GLY A 212 24.32 11.77 14.15
CA GLY A 212 23.30 10.86 14.67
C GLY A 212 23.90 9.51 15.08
N PHE A 213 23.09 8.56 15.55
CA PHE A 213 23.57 7.21 15.83
C PHE A 213 23.89 6.44 14.53
N SER A 214 24.81 5.48 14.58
CA SER A 214 25.12 4.65 13.42
C SER A 214 24.12 3.50 13.28
N HIS A 215 23.08 3.69 12.46
CA HIS A 215 22.10 2.63 12.14
C HIS A 215 22.78 1.41 11.49
N LYS A 216 23.77 1.62 10.61
CA LYS A 216 24.54 0.52 10.00
C LYS A 216 25.17 -0.42 11.03
N ARG A 217 25.62 0.11 12.18
CA ARG A 217 26.17 -0.68 13.29
C ARG A 217 25.06 -1.31 14.13
N ILE A 218 24.09 -0.50 14.53
CA ILE A 218 23.07 -0.87 15.51
C ILE A 218 22.07 -1.88 14.92
N ASP A 219 21.60 -1.66 13.69
CA ASP A 219 20.64 -2.54 13.02
C ASP A 219 21.23 -3.94 12.86
N ALA A 220 22.46 -4.04 12.30
CA ALA A 220 23.16 -5.31 12.11
C ALA A 220 23.45 -6.04 13.43
N LYS A 221 23.85 -5.31 14.48
CA LYS A 221 24.12 -5.87 15.81
C LYS A 221 22.88 -6.54 16.40
N TRP A 222 21.74 -5.84 16.40
CA TRP A 222 20.54 -6.35 17.04
C TRP A 222 19.83 -7.42 16.21
N GLN A 223 19.88 -7.33 14.89
CA GLN A 223 19.42 -8.41 14.01
C GLN A 223 20.20 -9.71 14.26
N ALA A 224 21.53 -9.64 14.33
CA ALA A 224 22.37 -10.79 14.64
C ALA A 224 22.15 -11.32 16.08
N PHE A 225 21.87 -10.42 17.04
CA PHE A 225 21.48 -10.82 18.39
C PHE A 225 20.17 -11.60 18.40
N TRP A 226 19.11 -11.07 17.78
CA TRP A 226 17.79 -11.71 17.80
C TRP A 226 17.78 -13.06 17.06
N GLU A 227 18.55 -13.18 15.97
CA GLU A 227 18.72 -14.44 15.26
C GLU A 227 19.45 -15.48 16.13
N ARG A 228 20.59 -15.11 16.73
CA ARG A 228 21.38 -16.03 17.56
C ARG A 228 20.63 -16.50 18.80
N GLU A 229 19.94 -15.60 19.50
CA GLU A 229 19.20 -15.92 20.71
C GLU A 229 17.82 -16.52 20.43
N GLN A 230 17.43 -16.64 19.15
CA GLN A 230 16.09 -16.99 18.72
C GLN A 230 15.03 -16.18 19.48
N THR A 231 15.25 -14.88 19.63
CA THR A 231 14.50 -14.01 20.56
C THR A 231 13.00 -14.07 20.34
N PHE A 232 12.54 -14.36 19.12
CA PHE A 232 11.13 -14.35 18.75
C PHE A 232 10.51 -15.75 18.60
N ALA A 233 11.21 -16.80 19.03
CA ALA A 233 10.69 -18.16 19.03
C ALA A 233 9.36 -18.24 19.79
N THR A 234 8.39 -18.96 19.22
CA THR A 234 7.05 -19.11 19.80
C THR A 234 7.14 -19.76 21.18
N PRO A 235 6.60 -19.13 22.25
CA PRO A 235 6.65 -19.69 23.59
C PRO A 235 5.91 -21.03 23.69
N THR A 236 6.40 -21.92 24.57
CA THR A 236 5.79 -23.23 24.86
C THR A 236 4.96 -23.26 26.14
N ASP A 237 5.14 -22.31 27.05
CA ASP A 237 4.40 -22.21 28.31
C ASP A 237 2.94 -21.82 28.07
N ARG A 238 1.99 -22.76 28.19
CA ARG A 238 0.57 -22.52 27.93
C ARG A 238 -0.19 -21.84 29.09
N SER A 239 0.49 -21.45 30.18
CA SER A 239 -0.16 -20.77 31.33
C SER A 239 -0.50 -19.30 31.08
N ARG A 240 0.14 -18.68 30.07
CA ARG A 240 -0.05 -17.27 29.69
C ARG A 240 -1.13 -17.12 28.62
N PRO A 241 -1.83 -15.97 28.57
CA PRO A 241 -2.77 -15.68 27.49
C PRO A 241 -2.03 -15.64 26.15
N LYS A 242 -2.65 -16.20 25.10
CA LYS A 242 -2.11 -16.22 23.75
C LYS A 242 -2.47 -14.96 22.96
N TYR A 243 -1.68 -14.65 21.94
CA TYR A 243 -1.99 -13.68 20.91
C TYR A 243 -1.35 -14.11 19.58
N TYR A 244 -2.17 -14.54 18.63
CA TYR A 244 -1.76 -14.94 17.29
C TYR A 244 -1.95 -13.76 16.32
N VAL A 245 -0.83 -13.14 15.95
CA VAL A 245 -0.75 -12.07 14.95
C VAL A 245 -0.25 -12.68 13.66
N LEU A 246 -0.97 -12.42 12.58
CA LEU A 246 -0.64 -13.00 11.29
C LEU A 246 -0.77 -11.98 10.17
N ASP A 247 0.27 -11.91 9.37
CA ASP A 247 0.29 -11.23 8.09
C ASP A 247 -0.23 -12.14 7.00
N MET A 248 -0.93 -11.55 6.05
CA MET A 248 -1.15 -12.19 4.77
C MET A 248 0.21 -12.35 4.07
N PHE A 249 0.73 -13.58 4.08
CA PHE A 249 2.06 -13.89 3.60
C PHE A 249 2.29 -13.51 2.11
N PRO A 250 3.49 -13.06 1.70
CA PRO A 250 3.71 -12.55 0.36
C PRO A 250 3.83 -13.65 -0.68
N TYR A 251 3.50 -13.26 -1.92
CA TYR A 251 3.83 -14.03 -3.11
C TYR A 251 5.26 -13.66 -3.58
N PRO A 252 6.20 -14.61 -3.72
CA PRO A 252 7.58 -14.36 -4.14
C PRO A 252 7.67 -14.19 -5.67
N SER A 253 6.96 -13.20 -6.25
CA SER A 253 6.79 -12.99 -7.70
C SER A 253 7.96 -12.40 -8.45
N GLY A 254 8.93 -11.78 -7.77
CA GLY A 254 9.96 -11.01 -8.45
C GLY A 254 11.18 -10.77 -7.58
N ASP A 255 12.03 -9.84 -8.04
CA ASP A 255 13.32 -9.50 -7.43
C ASP A 255 13.27 -8.75 -6.07
N GLY A 256 12.15 -8.83 -5.32
CA GLY A 256 12.04 -8.28 -3.96
C GLY A 256 10.77 -7.46 -3.67
N LEU A 257 10.65 -7.05 -2.41
CA LEU A 257 9.65 -6.16 -1.86
C LEU A 257 9.81 -4.73 -2.38
N HIS A 258 8.70 -4.01 -2.45
CA HIS A 258 8.63 -2.55 -2.45
C HIS A 258 8.10 -2.05 -1.10
N VAL A 259 8.32 -0.78 -0.74
CA VAL A 259 7.90 -0.16 0.55
C VAL A 259 6.40 -0.28 0.87
N GLY A 260 5.55 -0.52 -0.13
CA GLY A 260 4.14 -0.87 0.11
C GLY A 260 3.90 -2.19 0.87
N HIS A 261 4.79 -3.19 0.77
CA HIS A 261 4.58 -4.47 1.46
C HIS A 261 4.81 -4.37 2.98
N PRO A 262 5.92 -3.78 3.45
CA PRO A 262 6.22 -3.81 4.87
C PRO A 262 5.28 -2.95 5.71
N LYS A 263 4.53 -1.97 5.16
CA LYS A 263 3.56 -1.18 5.94
C LYS A 263 2.64 -2.04 6.83
N GLY A 264 2.07 -3.13 6.30
CA GLY A 264 1.26 -4.07 7.07
C GLY A 264 2.09 -4.90 8.05
N TYR A 265 3.24 -5.39 7.60
CA TYR A 265 4.16 -6.24 8.37
C TYR A 265 4.82 -5.50 9.55
N THR A 266 5.09 -4.21 9.40
CA THR A 266 5.61 -3.32 10.43
C THR A 266 4.52 -3.07 11.50
N ALA A 267 3.26 -2.94 11.08
CA ALA A 267 2.13 -2.79 12.01
C ALA A 267 1.89 -4.03 12.87
N THR A 268 1.88 -5.22 12.27
CA THR A 268 1.79 -6.50 13.00
C THR A 268 3.00 -6.72 13.90
N ASP A 269 4.21 -6.37 13.46
CA ASP A 269 5.42 -6.45 14.28
C ASP A 269 5.35 -5.55 15.54
N VAL A 270 4.85 -4.33 15.40
CA VAL A 270 4.62 -3.41 16.53
C VAL A 270 3.65 -4.02 17.53
N VAL A 271 2.54 -4.60 17.06
CA VAL A 271 1.57 -5.29 17.92
C VAL A 271 2.21 -6.50 18.58
N ALA A 272 2.93 -7.33 17.84
CA ALA A 272 3.60 -8.54 18.34
C ALA A 272 4.60 -8.19 19.46
N ARG A 273 5.44 -7.18 19.26
CA ARG A 273 6.41 -6.71 20.26
C ARG A 273 5.72 -6.17 21.51
N ALA A 274 4.72 -5.30 21.36
CA ALA A 274 3.99 -4.77 22.51
C ALA A 274 3.23 -5.85 23.28
N LYS A 275 2.60 -6.82 22.60
CA LYS A 275 1.88 -7.92 23.24
C LYS A 275 2.81 -8.84 24.05
N ARG A 276 4.05 -9.08 23.59
CA ARG A 276 5.08 -9.79 24.39
C ARG A 276 5.34 -9.08 25.71
N MET A 277 5.56 -7.76 25.66
CA MET A 277 5.78 -6.91 26.85
C MET A 277 4.54 -6.80 27.75
N MET A 278 3.34 -6.91 27.19
CA MET A 278 2.07 -6.95 27.93
C MET A 278 1.77 -8.33 28.56
N GLY A 279 2.71 -9.28 28.49
CA GLY A 279 2.57 -10.57 29.16
C GLY A 279 1.90 -11.67 28.31
N PHE A 280 1.63 -11.43 27.03
CA PHE A 280 1.07 -12.46 26.13
C PHE A 280 2.15 -13.40 25.60
N ASN A 281 1.78 -14.64 25.35
CA ASN A 281 2.48 -15.49 24.41
C ASN A 281 2.12 -15.08 23.00
N VAL A 282 3.11 -14.70 22.20
CA VAL A 282 2.87 -14.22 20.85
C VAL A 282 3.33 -15.27 19.84
N LEU A 283 2.41 -15.68 18.97
CA LEU A 283 2.72 -16.40 17.74
C LEU A 283 2.71 -15.37 16.61
N HIS A 284 3.86 -15.19 15.97
CA HIS A 284 4.05 -14.26 14.86
C HIS A 284 4.95 -14.92 13.83
N THR A 285 4.38 -15.35 12.72
CA THR A 285 5.01 -16.24 11.74
C THR A 285 4.96 -15.65 10.35
N MET A 286 5.89 -16.07 9.50
CA MET A 286 5.93 -15.69 8.10
C MET A 286 6.20 -16.91 7.23
N GLY A 287 5.68 -16.89 6.00
CA GLY A 287 5.89 -17.93 5.01
C GLY A 287 5.73 -17.37 3.60
N TRP A 288 5.58 -18.25 2.62
CA TRP A 288 5.60 -17.87 1.22
C TRP A 288 4.49 -18.57 0.46
N ASP A 289 3.61 -17.78 -0.16
CA ASP A 289 2.65 -18.32 -1.13
C ASP A 289 3.40 -18.56 -2.45
N SER A 290 3.99 -19.73 -2.64
CA SER A 290 5.13 -19.93 -3.54
C SER A 290 4.84 -20.75 -4.80
N PHE A 291 3.60 -21.23 -4.95
CA PHE A 291 3.03 -21.69 -6.23
C PHE A 291 2.33 -20.55 -6.95
N GLY A 292 2.35 -20.55 -8.28
CA GLY A 292 1.66 -19.50 -9.04
C GLY A 292 2.33 -19.12 -10.36
N LEU A 293 1.58 -18.31 -11.11
CA LEU A 293 1.87 -17.99 -12.50
C LEU A 293 3.16 -17.17 -12.71
N PRO A 294 3.53 -16.18 -11.88
CA PRO A 294 4.75 -15.42 -12.14
C PRO A 294 6.05 -16.25 -12.16
N ALA A 295 6.17 -17.27 -11.30
CA ALA A 295 7.36 -18.13 -11.29
C ALA A 295 7.39 -19.03 -12.54
N GLU A 296 6.24 -19.60 -12.90
CA GLU A 296 6.08 -20.39 -14.11
C GLU A 296 6.40 -19.60 -15.38
N ARG A 297 5.89 -18.36 -15.52
CA ARG A 297 6.17 -17.52 -16.69
C ARG A 297 7.64 -17.15 -16.82
N ARG A 298 8.34 -16.98 -15.70
CA ARG A 298 9.80 -16.79 -15.72
C ARG A 298 10.50 -18.07 -16.16
N ALA A 299 10.02 -19.23 -15.72
CA ALA A 299 10.54 -20.52 -16.16
C ALA A 299 10.31 -20.75 -17.67
N GLU A 300 9.14 -20.41 -18.21
CA GLU A 300 8.84 -20.47 -19.65
C GLU A 300 9.81 -19.61 -20.48
N ARG A 301 10.18 -18.41 -19.99
CA ARG A 301 11.07 -17.48 -20.71
C ARG A 301 12.54 -17.85 -20.61
N THR A 302 12.97 -18.44 -19.50
CA THR A 302 14.40 -18.65 -19.19
C THR A 302 14.85 -20.11 -19.26
N GLY A 303 13.91 -21.06 -19.24
CA GLY A 303 14.18 -22.49 -19.08
C GLY A 303 14.59 -22.91 -17.65
N GLU A 304 14.76 -21.97 -16.72
CA GLU A 304 15.10 -22.26 -15.32
C GLU A 304 13.92 -22.91 -14.60
N HIS A 305 14.16 -23.95 -13.79
CA HIS A 305 13.08 -24.63 -13.08
C HIS A 305 12.38 -23.69 -12.08
N PRO A 306 11.03 -23.65 -12.02
CA PRO A 306 10.31 -22.74 -11.13
C PRO A 306 10.72 -22.83 -9.66
N SER A 307 11.05 -24.02 -9.15
CA SER A 307 11.52 -24.17 -7.76
C SER A 307 12.80 -23.37 -7.46
N VAL A 308 13.71 -23.25 -8.43
CA VAL A 308 14.97 -22.49 -8.29
C VAL A 308 14.68 -21.00 -8.28
N ILE A 309 13.81 -20.55 -9.19
CA ILE A 309 13.33 -19.16 -9.24
C ILE A 309 12.65 -18.79 -7.92
N THR A 310 11.73 -19.62 -7.45
CA THR A 310 10.99 -19.44 -6.20
C THR A 310 11.91 -19.41 -4.99
N ALA A 311 12.86 -20.36 -4.86
CA ALA A 311 13.81 -20.39 -3.75
C ALA A 311 14.68 -19.13 -3.70
N ARG A 312 15.15 -18.65 -4.85
CA ARG A 312 15.90 -17.38 -4.94
C ARG A 312 15.07 -16.19 -4.49
N ASN A 313 13.81 -16.10 -4.95
CA ASN A 313 12.92 -15.00 -4.57
C ASN A 313 12.56 -15.03 -3.08
N ILE A 314 12.30 -16.22 -2.52
CA ILE A 314 12.09 -16.43 -1.08
C ILE A 314 13.30 -15.90 -0.28
N ALA A 315 14.52 -16.27 -0.69
CA ALA A 315 15.73 -15.81 0.00
C ALA A 315 15.87 -14.27 -0.03
N ILE A 316 15.55 -13.64 -1.16
CA ILE A 316 15.55 -12.17 -1.29
C ILE A 316 14.53 -11.55 -0.34
N PHE A 317 13.27 -11.99 -0.41
CA PHE A 317 12.20 -11.44 0.43
C PHE A 317 12.49 -11.63 1.91
N LYS A 318 12.95 -12.83 2.31
CA LYS A 318 13.36 -13.12 3.69
C LYS A 318 14.45 -12.15 4.15
N GLY A 319 15.49 -11.97 3.34
CA GLY A 319 16.58 -11.05 3.65
C GLY A 319 16.09 -9.61 3.83
N GLN A 320 15.16 -9.13 3.00
CA GLN A 320 14.57 -7.79 3.13
C GLN A 320 13.72 -7.65 4.41
N LEU A 321 12.90 -8.65 4.75
CA LEU A 321 12.12 -8.64 6.00
C LEU A 321 13.02 -8.69 7.24
N GLN A 322 14.11 -9.45 7.20
CA GLN A 322 15.10 -9.51 8.28
C GLN A 322 15.86 -8.18 8.44
N LYS A 323 16.22 -7.51 7.35
CA LYS A 323 16.85 -6.17 7.37
C LYS A 323 15.96 -5.10 7.99
N LEU A 324 14.63 -5.26 7.92
CA LEU A 324 13.67 -4.40 8.61
C LEU A 324 13.49 -4.79 10.10
N GLY A 325 14.14 -5.85 10.58
CA GLY A 325 14.08 -6.27 11.98
C GLY A 325 12.69 -6.74 12.43
N LEU A 326 11.91 -7.36 11.55
CA LEU A 326 10.58 -7.89 11.89
C LEU A 326 10.69 -9.15 12.77
N SER A 327 9.88 -9.23 13.82
CA SER A 327 9.96 -10.22 14.90
C SER A 327 9.23 -11.53 14.61
N TYR A 328 9.53 -12.14 13.47
CA TYR A 328 8.99 -13.44 13.08
C TYR A 328 9.72 -14.61 13.75
N ASP A 329 8.96 -15.65 14.07
CA ASP A 329 9.50 -16.98 14.39
C ASP A 329 9.90 -17.69 13.09
N TRP A 330 11.14 -17.45 12.63
CA TRP A 330 11.67 -18.06 11.41
C TRP A 330 11.82 -19.58 11.49
N ALA A 331 11.78 -20.19 12.68
CA ALA A 331 11.76 -21.65 12.80
C ALA A 331 10.43 -22.26 12.31
N ARG A 332 9.40 -21.42 12.15
CA ARG A 332 8.08 -21.80 11.65
C ARG A 332 7.85 -21.41 10.19
N GLU A 333 8.89 -20.99 9.48
CA GLU A 333 8.82 -20.64 8.06
C GLU A 333 8.29 -21.80 7.20
N LEU A 334 7.42 -21.50 6.25
CA LEU A 334 6.88 -22.45 5.29
C LEU A 334 6.81 -21.84 3.89
N ALA A 335 6.81 -22.71 2.88
CA ALA A 335 6.55 -22.36 1.50
C ALA A 335 5.45 -23.29 0.97
N THR A 336 4.41 -22.76 0.33
CA THR A 336 3.29 -23.59 -0.16
C THR A 336 3.73 -24.60 -1.23
N SER A 337 4.86 -24.33 -1.91
CA SER A 337 5.50 -25.22 -2.88
C SER A 337 6.42 -26.29 -2.28
N ASP A 338 6.60 -26.36 -0.96
CA ASP A 338 7.32 -27.46 -0.30
C ASP A 338 6.42 -28.73 -0.29
N PRO A 339 6.89 -29.90 -0.77
CA PRO A 339 6.15 -31.17 -0.68
C PRO A 339 5.61 -31.51 0.70
N ARG A 340 6.34 -31.15 1.77
CA ARG A 340 5.89 -31.36 3.15
C ARG A 340 4.70 -30.48 3.52
N PHE A 341 4.52 -29.34 2.86
CA PHE A 341 3.34 -28.50 3.00
C PHE A 341 2.19 -29.04 2.14
N TYR A 342 2.38 -29.16 0.81
CA TYR A 342 1.26 -29.46 -0.08
C TYR A 342 0.77 -30.91 -0.02
N LYS A 343 1.52 -31.84 0.60
CA LYS A 343 1.00 -33.14 1.05
C LYS A 343 -0.33 -32.97 1.81
N TRP A 344 -0.39 -31.98 2.69
CA TRP A 344 -1.56 -31.71 3.51
C TRP A 344 -2.64 -30.94 2.74
N THR A 345 -2.27 -30.09 1.78
CA THR A 345 -3.24 -29.52 0.83
C THR A 345 -3.94 -30.63 0.02
N GLN A 346 -3.18 -31.63 -0.46
CA GLN A 346 -3.69 -32.81 -1.14
C GLN A 346 -4.62 -33.64 -0.23
N TRP A 347 -4.23 -33.82 1.03
CA TRP A 347 -5.07 -34.48 2.02
C TRP A 347 -6.40 -33.74 2.27
N ILE A 348 -6.37 -32.40 2.39
CA ILE A 348 -7.60 -31.58 2.53
C ILE A 348 -8.47 -31.68 1.27
N PHE A 349 -7.88 -31.71 0.07
CA PHE A 349 -8.64 -32.00 -1.14
C PHE A 349 -9.33 -33.36 -1.08
N GLY A 350 -8.63 -34.40 -0.59
CA GLY A 350 -9.22 -35.71 -0.34
C GLY A 350 -10.41 -35.65 0.63
N LEU A 351 -10.34 -34.84 1.67
CA LEU A 351 -11.45 -34.59 2.59
C LEU A 351 -12.64 -33.90 1.91
N LEU A 352 -12.39 -32.87 1.10
CA LEU A 352 -13.40 -32.18 0.29
C LEU A 352 -14.08 -33.17 -0.67
N HIS A 353 -13.31 -34.02 -1.35
CA HIS A 353 -13.81 -35.04 -2.27
C HIS A 353 -14.66 -36.10 -1.54
N LYS A 354 -14.16 -36.66 -0.43
CA LYS A 354 -14.90 -37.64 0.41
C LYS A 354 -16.24 -37.10 0.91
N ARG A 355 -16.38 -35.78 1.04
CA ARG A 355 -17.64 -35.08 1.41
C ARG A 355 -18.51 -34.65 0.23
N GLY A 356 -18.16 -34.98 -1.00
CA GLY A 356 -18.91 -34.55 -2.20
C GLY A 356 -18.82 -33.05 -2.49
N LEU A 357 -17.83 -32.37 -1.90
CA LEU A 357 -17.57 -30.94 -2.10
C LEU A 357 -16.57 -30.69 -3.24
N ALA A 358 -15.68 -31.63 -3.55
CA ALA A 358 -14.87 -31.58 -4.77
C ALA A 358 -15.43 -32.54 -5.82
N TYR A 359 -15.73 -32.04 -7.02
CA TYR A 359 -16.33 -32.84 -8.10
C TYR A 359 -15.86 -32.36 -9.49
N ARG A 360 -15.93 -33.23 -10.51
CA ARG A 360 -15.67 -32.87 -11.91
C ARG A 360 -16.96 -32.42 -12.60
N ALA A 361 -16.87 -31.35 -13.38
CA ALA A 361 -17.95 -30.91 -14.26
C ALA A 361 -17.38 -30.34 -15.56
N GLU A 362 -18.13 -30.50 -16.65
CA GLU A 362 -17.85 -29.78 -17.89
C GLU A 362 -18.35 -28.34 -17.73
N VAL A 363 -17.42 -27.38 -17.78
CA VAL A 363 -17.71 -25.97 -17.54
C VAL A 363 -17.04 -25.08 -18.58
N PRO A 364 -17.65 -23.93 -18.93
CA PRO A 364 -17.06 -22.98 -19.87
C PRO A 364 -15.89 -22.23 -19.21
N VAL A 365 -14.68 -22.49 -19.67
CA VAL A 365 -13.44 -21.84 -19.21
C VAL A 365 -13.00 -20.76 -20.18
N ASN A 366 -12.28 -19.75 -19.68
CA ASN A 366 -11.60 -18.80 -20.57
C ASN A 366 -10.38 -19.49 -21.18
N TRP A 367 -10.26 -19.52 -22.50
CA TRP A 367 -9.16 -20.13 -23.21
C TRP A 367 -8.46 -19.10 -24.07
N CYS A 368 -7.14 -19.01 -23.96
CA CYS A 368 -6.33 -18.18 -24.83
C CYS A 368 -5.66 -19.06 -25.91
N PRO A 369 -6.06 -18.98 -27.19
CA PRO A 369 -5.45 -19.76 -28.26
C PRO A 369 -3.96 -19.48 -28.45
N ALA A 370 -3.54 -18.23 -28.27
CA ALA A 370 -2.13 -17.82 -28.41
C ALA A 370 -1.23 -18.50 -27.37
N LEU A 371 -1.74 -18.68 -26.15
CA LEU A 371 -1.03 -19.34 -25.05
C LEU A 371 -1.32 -20.84 -24.96
N ASN A 372 -2.30 -21.33 -25.72
CA ASN A 372 -2.79 -22.71 -25.68
C ASN A 372 -3.19 -23.17 -24.25
N THR A 373 -3.74 -22.26 -23.44
CA THR A 373 -4.05 -22.50 -22.01
C THR A 373 -5.35 -21.83 -21.58
N VAL A 374 -5.90 -22.33 -20.47
CA VAL A 374 -6.97 -21.67 -19.74
C VAL A 374 -6.44 -20.46 -18.96
N LEU A 375 -7.27 -19.43 -18.89
CA LEU A 375 -7.08 -18.24 -18.08
C LEU A 375 -8.13 -18.19 -16.96
N ALA A 376 -7.75 -17.67 -15.80
CA ALA A 376 -8.69 -17.31 -14.75
C ALA A 376 -9.60 -16.16 -15.21
N ASN A 377 -10.71 -15.90 -14.51
CA ASN A 377 -11.60 -14.78 -14.88
C ASN A 377 -10.90 -13.43 -14.71
N GLU A 378 -10.01 -13.33 -13.74
CA GLU A 378 -9.21 -12.15 -13.41
C GLU A 378 -8.13 -11.84 -14.45
N GLU A 379 -7.73 -12.84 -15.25
CA GLU A 379 -6.77 -12.72 -16.34
C GLU A 379 -7.42 -12.26 -17.66
N VAL A 380 -8.74 -12.04 -17.67
CA VAL A 380 -9.50 -11.69 -18.87
C VAL A 380 -10.25 -10.39 -18.67
N HIS A 381 -9.93 -9.40 -19.51
CA HIS A 381 -10.64 -8.12 -19.56
C HIS A 381 -11.13 -7.89 -20.99
N ASP A 382 -12.42 -7.58 -21.14
CA ASP A 382 -13.07 -7.37 -22.43
C ASP A 382 -12.82 -8.50 -23.46
N GLY A 383 -12.85 -9.75 -22.97
CA GLY A 383 -12.62 -10.93 -23.81
C GLY A 383 -11.18 -11.05 -24.33
N LYS A 384 -10.23 -10.33 -23.73
CA LYS A 384 -8.81 -10.37 -24.06
C LYS A 384 -7.98 -10.72 -22.84
N TYR A 385 -6.84 -11.34 -23.08
CA TYR A 385 -5.85 -11.61 -22.04
C TYR A 385 -5.23 -10.29 -21.58
N VAL A 386 -5.25 -10.02 -20.28
CA VAL A 386 -4.88 -8.70 -19.72
C VAL A 386 -3.45 -8.26 -20.02
N GLU A 387 -2.52 -9.18 -20.27
CA GLU A 387 -1.11 -8.81 -20.48
C GLU A 387 -0.73 -8.55 -21.93
N THR A 388 -1.23 -9.37 -22.87
CA THR A 388 -0.83 -9.28 -24.28
C THR A 388 -1.94 -8.73 -25.17
N GLY A 389 -3.17 -8.64 -24.65
CA GLY A 389 -4.35 -8.27 -25.44
C GLY A 389 -4.83 -9.38 -26.36
N ASP A 390 -4.28 -10.60 -26.26
CA ASP A 390 -4.68 -11.74 -27.09
C ASP A 390 -6.16 -12.08 -26.89
N PRO A 391 -6.90 -12.42 -27.95
CA PRO A 391 -8.31 -12.79 -27.84
C PRO A 391 -8.47 -14.06 -26.99
N VAL A 392 -9.52 -14.07 -26.19
CA VAL A 392 -9.89 -15.16 -25.30
C VAL A 392 -11.25 -15.67 -25.69
N GLU A 393 -11.33 -16.96 -25.97
CA GLU A 393 -12.58 -17.66 -26.29
C GLU A 393 -13.06 -18.49 -25.10
N LYS A 394 -14.32 -18.90 -25.14
CA LYS A 394 -14.85 -19.86 -24.16
C LYS A 394 -14.74 -21.27 -24.72
N ARG A 395 -14.14 -22.19 -23.97
CA ARG A 395 -14.14 -23.63 -24.28
C ARG A 395 -14.81 -24.41 -23.16
N LEU A 396 -15.59 -25.42 -23.52
CA LEU A 396 -16.07 -26.40 -22.55
C LEU A 396 -14.92 -27.35 -22.24
N LEU A 397 -14.49 -27.39 -20.99
CA LEU A 397 -13.50 -28.35 -20.52
C LEU A 397 -14.00 -28.98 -19.23
N ILE A 398 -13.62 -30.24 -19.01
CA ILE A 398 -13.84 -30.88 -17.72
C ILE A 398 -12.87 -30.28 -16.71
N GLN A 399 -13.41 -29.70 -15.63
CA GLN A 399 -12.67 -29.07 -14.55
C GLN A 399 -13.06 -29.66 -13.20
N TRP A 400 -12.17 -29.54 -12.23
CA TRP A 400 -12.50 -29.72 -10.82
C TRP A 400 -13.16 -28.46 -10.28
N MET A 401 -14.30 -28.65 -9.62
CA MET A 401 -15.11 -27.63 -8.98
C MET A 401 -15.18 -27.90 -7.48
N LEU A 402 -15.16 -26.83 -6.66
CA LEU A 402 -15.48 -26.92 -5.24
C LEU A 402 -16.87 -26.34 -4.96
N ARG A 403 -17.72 -27.13 -4.30
CA ARG A 403 -19.11 -26.83 -3.95
C ARG A 403 -19.24 -25.84 -2.79
N ILE A 404 -18.59 -24.68 -2.92
CA ILE A 404 -18.62 -23.60 -1.91
C ILE A 404 -20.04 -23.08 -1.68
N THR A 405 -20.93 -23.18 -2.68
CA THR A 405 -22.34 -22.78 -2.55
C THR A 405 -23.09 -23.58 -1.48
N HIS A 406 -22.64 -24.79 -1.15
CA HIS A 406 -23.20 -25.58 -0.04
C HIS A 406 -23.02 -24.90 1.33
N TYR A 407 -22.05 -23.98 1.45
CA TYR A 407 -21.76 -23.21 2.66
C TYR A 407 -22.21 -21.74 2.56
N ALA A 408 -22.94 -21.35 1.50
CA ALA A 408 -23.25 -19.94 1.22
C ALA A 408 -23.97 -19.23 2.38
N ASP A 409 -24.96 -19.88 3.01
CA ASP A 409 -25.65 -19.34 4.19
C ASP A 409 -24.70 -19.08 5.35
N ARG A 410 -23.94 -20.09 5.76
CA ARG A 410 -22.98 -19.99 6.85
C ARG A 410 -21.85 -19.00 6.56
N LEU A 411 -21.45 -18.85 5.30
CA LEU A 411 -20.48 -17.84 4.89
C LEU A 411 -21.04 -16.41 5.06
N VAL A 412 -22.35 -16.20 5.10
CA VAL A 412 -22.97 -14.90 5.40
C VAL A 412 -23.27 -14.76 6.89
N GLU A 413 -23.85 -15.78 7.51
CA GLU A 413 -24.34 -15.77 8.88
C GLU A 413 -23.19 -15.72 9.90
N ASP A 414 -22.16 -16.56 9.70
CA ASP A 414 -21.03 -16.64 10.64
C ASP A 414 -20.05 -15.45 10.52
N LEU A 415 -20.35 -14.44 9.69
CA LEU A 415 -19.65 -13.15 9.75
C LEU A 415 -20.03 -12.32 10.98
N GLU A 416 -21.18 -12.63 11.61
CA GLU A 416 -21.61 -11.96 12.84
C GLU A 416 -20.66 -12.27 14.01
N GLY A 417 -20.25 -11.22 14.74
CA GLY A 417 -19.32 -11.36 15.87
C GLY A 417 -17.83 -11.26 15.52
N LEU A 418 -17.48 -11.11 14.25
CA LEU A 418 -16.11 -10.84 13.82
C LEU A 418 -15.80 -9.33 13.82
N ASP A 419 -14.58 -8.94 14.22
CA ASP A 419 -14.09 -7.56 14.13
C ASP A 419 -13.47 -7.32 12.75
N TRP A 420 -14.34 -7.20 11.73
CA TRP A 420 -13.94 -7.03 10.33
C TRP A 420 -14.39 -5.68 9.79
N PRO A 421 -13.68 -5.11 8.79
CA PRO A 421 -14.08 -3.85 8.18
C PRO A 421 -15.47 -3.96 7.52
N ALA A 422 -16.34 -2.98 7.77
CA ALA A 422 -17.71 -2.98 7.25
C ALA A 422 -17.78 -3.11 5.71
N GLY A 423 -16.79 -2.55 5.00
CA GLY A 423 -16.66 -2.70 3.55
C GLY A 423 -16.44 -4.16 3.11
N THR A 424 -15.63 -4.93 3.84
CA THR A 424 -15.35 -6.35 3.56
C THR A 424 -16.57 -7.21 3.84
N TYR A 425 -17.27 -6.94 4.94
CA TYR A 425 -18.54 -7.58 5.27
C TYR A 425 -19.58 -7.39 4.15
N LYS A 426 -19.75 -6.13 3.72
CA LYS A 426 -20.64 -5.77 2.61
C LYS A 426 -20.22 -6.47 1.32
N ALA A 427 -18.93 -6.42 0.97
CA ALA A 427 -18.40 -7.04 -0.24
C ALA A 427 -18.66 -8.55 -0.29
N GLN A 428 -18.43 -9.29 0.81
CA GLN A 428 -18.72 -10.72 0.86
C GLN A 428 -20.22 -11.01 0.76
N ARG A 429 -21.09 -10.24 1.44
CA ARG A 429 -22.54 -10.40 1.34
C ARG A 429 -23.07 -10.16 -0.08
N GLU A 430 -22.58 -9.12 -0.75
CA GLU A 430 -22.95 -8.79 -2.13
C GLU A 430 -22.39 -9.81 -3.13
N TRP A 431 -21.19 -10.33 -2.88
CA TRP A 431 -20.57 -11.38 -3.69
C TRP A 431 -21.34 -12.70 -3.58
N ILE A 432 -21.72 -13.08 -2.36
CA ILE A 432 -22.54 -14.27 -2.11
C ILE A 432 -23.94 -14.08 -2.70
N GLY A 433 -24.50 -12.89 -2.52
CA GLY A 433 -25.74 -12.44 -3.15
C GLY A 433 -26.90 -13.38 -2.89
N LYS A 434 -27.21 -13.62 -1.61
CA LYS A 434 -28.36 -14.43 -1.20
C LYS A 434 -29.65 -13.70 -1.57
N SER A 435 -30.46 -14.32 -2.40
CA SER A 435 -31.76 -13.83 -2.82
C SER A 435 -32.83 -14.85 -2.44
N LEU A 436 -33.77 -14.43 -1.59
CA LEU A 436 -34.98 -15.20 -1.33
C LEU A 436 -35.99 -14.90 -2.44
N GLY A 437 -36.61 -15.95 -2.97
CA GLY A 437 -37.62 -15.85 -4.01
C GLY A 437 -38.50 -17.09 -4.06
N ALA A 438 -39.12 -17.31 -5.22
CA ALA A 438 -39.96 -18.48 -5.47
C ALA A 438 -39.57 -19.14 -6.80
N ASN A 439 -39.57 -20.47 -6.83
CA ASN A 439 -39.76 -21.22 -8.06
C ASN A 439 -41.27 -21.27 -8.34
N VAL A 440 -41.72 -20.73 -9.46
CA VAL A 440 -43.14 -20.57 -9.82
C VAL A 440 -43.42 -21.38 -11.08
N VAL A 441 -44.50 -22.16 -11.07
CA VAL A 441 -44.86 -23.07 -12.16
C VAL A 441 -45.98 -22.48 -13.02
N PHE A 442 -45.66 -22.20 -14.28
CA PHE A 442 -46.60 -21.75 -15.31
C PHE A 442 -46.97 -22.92 -16.22
N LYS A 443 -48.24 -23.34 -16.24
CA LYS A 443 -48.70 -24.42 -17.13
C LYS A 443 -48.81 -23.92 -18.56
N VAL A 444 -48.39 -24.72 -19.54
CA VAL A 444 -48.56 -24.37 -20.96
C VAL A 444 -49.98 -24.72 -21.42
N THR A 445 -50.72 -23.75 -21.95
CA THR A 445 -52.11 -23.94 -22.38
C THR A 445 -52.18 -24.99 -23.49
N GLY A 446 -53.02 -26.01 -23.31
CA GLY A 446 -53.22 -27.08 -24.30
C GLY A 446 -52.07 -28.10 -24.37
N SER A 447 -51.18 -28.13 -23.38
CA SER A 447 -50.05 -29.06 -23.29
C SER A 447 -49.93 -29.64 -21.87
N SER A 448 -49.28 -30.80 -21.73
CA SER A 448 -48.87 -31.35 -20.42
C SER A 448 -47.60 -30.69 -19.87
N GLU A 449 -46.92 -29.88 -20.69
CA GLU A 449 -45.69 -29.19 -20.31
C GLU A 449 -45.94 -28.04 -19.32
N ALA A 450 -44.92 -27.75 -18.50
CA ALA A 450 -44.92 -26.61 -17.59
C ALA A 450 -43.57 -25.90 -17.62
N ILE A 451 -43.60 -24.58 -17.41
CA ILE A 451 -42.43 -23.71 -17.34
C ILE A 451 -42.22 -23.34 -15.88
N THR A 452 -41.07 -23.69 -15.32
CA THR A 452 -40.69 -23.21 -13.99
C THR A 452 -39.86 -21.94 -14.15
N VAL A 453 -40.20 -20.90 -13.40
CA VAL A 453 -39.50 -19.61 -13.36
C VAL A 453 -39.01 -19.35 -11.93
N PHE A 454 -37.77 -18.89 -11.78
CA PHE A 454 -37.34 -18.30 -10.51
C PHE A 454 -37.54 -16.78 -10.52
N THR A 455 -38.11 -16.22 -9.45
CA THR A 455 -38.19 -14.77 -9.25
C THR A 455 -37.97 -14.36 -7.80
N THR A 456 -37.29 -13.24 -7.59
CA THR A 456 -37.15 -12.56 -6.29
C THR A 456 -38.31 -11.62 -5.98
N ARG A 457 -39.19 -11.38 -6.96
CA ARG A 457 -40.39 -10.57 -6.84
C ARG A 457 -41.65 -11.41 -7.13
N PRO A 458 -41.90 -12.50 -6.39
CA PRO A 458 -43.13 -13.27 -6.59
C PRO A 458 -44.38 -12.48 -6.21
N ASP A 459 -44.24 -11.41 -5.42
CA ASP A 459 -45.28 -10.45 -5.08
C ASP A 459 -45.90 -9.78 -6.31
N THR A 460 -45.13 -9.63 -7.40
CA THR A 460 -45.59 -8.96 -8.62
C THR A 460 -46.19 -9.91 -9.67
N LEU A 461 -46.43 -11.19 -9.35
CA LEU A 461 -46.97 -12.17 -10.30
C LEU A 461 -48.30 -11.75 -10.94
N PHE A 462 -49.14 -10.98 -10.24
CA PHE A 462 -50.38 -10.45 -10.82
C PHE A 462 -50.16 -9.48 -11.98
N GLY A 463 -48.99 -8.83 -12.02
CA GLY A 463 -48.53 -7.93 -13.08
C GLY A 463 -47.75 -8.67 -14.18
N GLY A 464 -47.61 -9.99 -14.07
CA GLY A 464 -46.95 -10.84 -15.04
C GLY A 464 -47.75 -10.95 -16.34
N THR A 465 -47.26 -10.36 -17.44
CA THR A 465 -48.02 -10.26 -18.70
C THR A 465 -47.47 -11.13 -19.83
N TRP A 466 -46.30 -11.75 -19.68
CA TRP A 466 -45.79 -12.82 -20.56
C TRP A 466 -44.70 -13.65 -19.86
N VAL A 467 -44.35 -14.79 -20.45
CA VAL A 467 -43.20 -15.62 -20.06
C VAL A 467 -42.16 -15.61 -21.19
N VAL A 468 -40.88 -15.59 -20.83
CA VAL A 468 -39.76 -15.58 -21.78
C VAL A 468 -38.86 -16.77 -21.52
N LEU A 469 -38.57 -17.53 -22.58
CA LEU A 469 -37.61 -18.62 -22.58
C LEU A 469 -36.30 -18.17 -23.25
N ALA A 470 -35.19 -18.76 -22.84
CA ALA A 470 -33.96 -18.67 -23.62
C ALA A 470 -34.17 -19.29 -25.01
N PRO A 471 -33.53 -18.78 -26.08
CA PRO A 471 -33.66 -19.35 -27.43
C PRO A 471 -33.26 -20.83 -27.51
N GLU A 472 -32.36 -21.27 -26.62
CA GLU A 472 -31.88 -22.66 -26.51
C GLU A 472 -32.74 -23.54 -25.60
N HIS A 473 -33.77 -22.99 -24.96
CA HIS A 473 -34.55 -23.73 -23.97
C HIS A 473 -35.27 -24.93 -24.62
N PRO A 474 -35.21 -26.16 -24.06
CA PRO A 474 -35.75 -27.37 -24.68
C PRO A 474 -37.24 -27.29 -25.07
N LEU A 475 -38.04 -26.60 -24.25
CA LEU A 475 -39.48 -26.41 -24.53
C LEU A 475 -39.76 -25.62 -25.82
N VAL A 476 -38.82 -24.80 -26.32
CA VAL A 476 -39.05 -23.99 -27.53
C VAL A 476 -39.41 -24.89 -28.71
N ASP A 477 -38.74 -26.02 -28.88
CA ASP A 477 -39.02 -26.97 -29.96
C ASP A 477 -40.40 -27.64 -29.82
N VAL A 478 -40.84 -27.85 -28.58
CA VAL A 478 -42.08 -28.53 -28.21
C VAL A 478 -43.30 -27.62 -28.36
N ILE A 479 -43.22 -26.38 -27.88
CA ILE A 479 -44.39 -25.49 -27.76
C ILE A 479 -44.58 -24.57 -28.97
N THR A 480 -43.56 -24.38 -29.81
CA THR A 480 -43.65 -23.44 -30.93
C THR A 480 -44.69 -23.90 -31.95
N THR A 481 -45.70 -23.06 -32.15
CA THR A 481 -46.80 -23.32 -33.09
C THR A 481 -46.29 -23.34 -34.54
N PRO A 482 -46.98 -24.07 -35.46
CA PRO A 482 -46.57 -24.11 -36.87
C PRO A 482 -46.47 -22.72 -37.52
N ALA A 483 -47.35 -21.79 -37.15
CA ALA A 483 -47.35 -20.43 -37.69
C ALA A 483 -46.12 -19.59 -37.29
N GLN A 484 -45.49 -19.89 -36.14
CA GLN A 484 -44.35 -19.14 -35.62
C GLN A 484 -43.00 -19.83 -35.83
N ARG A 485 -43.00 -21.08 -36.30
CA ARG A 485 -41.81 -21.92 -36.42
C ARG A 485 -40.70 -21.27 -37.26
N ALA A 486 -41.03 -20.75 -38.43
CA ALA A 486 -40.04 -20.09 -39.30
C ALA A 486 -39.39 -18.86 -38.64
N ALA A 487 -40.16 -18.05 -37.90
CA ALA A 487 -39.63 -16.87 -37.22
C ALA A 487 -38.75 -17.25 -36.02
N VAL A 488 -39.15 -18.26 -35.25
CA VAL A 488 -38.38 -18.80 -34.12
C VAL A 488 -37.06 -19.41 -34.58
N GLU A 489 -37.07 -20.21 -35.65
CA GLU A 489 -35.85 -20.81 -36.22
C GLU A 489 -34.89 -19.74 -36.75
N ALA A 490 -35.39 -18.74 -37.46
CA ALA A 490 -34.58 -17.60 -37.92
C ALA A 490 -33.96 -16.84 -36.73
N TYR A 491 -34.72 -16.63 -35.66
CA TYR A 491 -34.23 -15.95 -34.47
C TYR A 491 -33.17 -16.77 -33.72
N ARG A 492 -33.35 -18.09 -33.58
CA ARG A 492 -32.35 -19.01 -33.00
C ARG A 492 -31.06 -19.05 -33.83
N ALA A 493 -31.19 -19.08 -35.16
CA ALA A 493 -30.02 -19.05 -36.05
C ALA A 493 -29.24 -17.74 -35.94
N GLU A 494 -29.90 -16.60 -35.77
CA GLU A 494 -29.24 -15.31 -35.59
C GLU A 494 -28.62 -15.17 -34.20
N THR A 495 -29.36 -15.52 -33.16
CA THR A 495 -28.89 -15.41 -31.76
C THR A 495 -27.78 -16.41 -31.45
N GLY A 496 -27.80 -17.61 -32.05
CA GLY A 496 -26.76 -18.63 -31.91
C GLY A 496 -25.42 -18.29 -32.55
N LYS A 497 -25.32 -17.20 -33.33
CA LYS A 497 -24.03 -16.68 -33.85
C LYS A 497 -23.19 -16.01 -32.75
N ARG A 498 -23.79 -15.69 -31.61
CA ARG A 498 -23.18 -14.98 -30.48
C ARG A 498 -23.23 -15.87 -29.24
N SER A 499 -22.22 -15.78 -28.38
CA SER A 499 -22.23 -16.55 -27.13
C SER A 499 -23.28 -16.00 -26.15
N GLU A 500 -23.79 -16.82 -25.23
CA GLU A 500 -24.73 -16.38 -24.19
C GLU A 500 -24.28 -15.10 -23.46
N ARG A 501 -22.97 -14.99 -23.18
CA ARG A 501 -22.40 -13.82 -22.51
C ARG A 501 -22.37 -12.59 -23.40
N ASP A 502 -21.98 -12.74 -24.67
CA ASP A 502 -21.95 -11.60 -25.61
C ASP A 502 -23.35 -11.03 -25.80
N ARG A 503 -24.37 -11.91 -25.84
CA ARG A 503 -25.78 -11.49 -25.82
C ARG A 503 -26.10 -10.61 -24.61
N VAL A 504 -25.59 -10.93 -23.43
CA VAL A 504 -25.86 -10.14 -22.19
C VAL A 504 -25.10 -8.82 -22.19
N THR A 505 -23.82 -8.83 -22.56
CA THR A 505 -22.97 -7.63 -22.60
C THR A 505 -23.50 -6.63 -23.62
N GLU A 506 -23.91 -7.10 -24.80
CA GLU A 506 -24.49 -6.27 -25.86
C GLU A 506 -25.93 -5.84 -25.54
N ALA A 507 -26.74 -6.71 -24.90
CA ALA A 507 -28.15 -6.44 -24.64
C ALA A 507 -28.42 -5.41 -23.54
N ALA A 508 -27.43 -5.02 -22.73
CA ALA A 508 -27.58 -3.94 -21.74
C ALA A 508 -27.98 -2.63 -22.45
N ASP A 509 -27.28 -2.30 -23.53
CA ASP A 509 -27.44 -1.05 -24.29
C ASP A 509 -28.13 -1.23 -25.66
N ALA A 510 -28.30 -2.47 -26.14
CA ALA A 510 -28.96 -2.74 -27.42
C ALA A 510 -30.50 -2.77 -27.33
N PRO A 511 -31.21 -2.46 -28.44
CA PRO A 511 -32.67 -2.59 -28.51
C PRO A 511 -33.10 -4.04 -28.23
N LYS A 512 -33.93 -4.26 -27.20
CA LYS A 512 -34.38 -5.61 -26.79
C LYS A 512 -34.96 -6.40 -27.97
N THR A 513 -34.56 -7.65 -28.20
CA THR A 513 -35.08 -8.45 -29.31
C THR A 513 -35.85 -9.67 -28.80
N GLY A 514 -36.77 -10.21 -29.60
CA GLY A 514 -37.53 -11.40 -29.23
C GLY A 514 -38.61 -11.75 -30.25
N VAL A 515 -39.08 -12.99 -30.20
CA VAL A 515 -40.11 -13.54 -31.10
C VAL A 515 -41.14 -14.36 -30.29
N PRO A 516 -42.45 -14.25 -30.56
CA PRO A 516 -43.45 -15.07 -29.89
C PRO A 516 -43.41 -16.51 -30.41
N THR A 517 -43.55 -17.49 -29.52
CA THR A 517 -43.66 -18.91 -29.90
C THR A 517 -45.05 -19.27 -30.46
N GLY A 518 -46.04 -18.40 -30.20
CA GLY A 518 -47.46 -18.64 -30.48
C GLY A 518 -48.17 -19.48 -29.39
N ALA A 519 -47.43 -20.02 -28.43
CA ALA A 519 -47.98 -20.69 -27.26
C ALA A 519 -48.29 -19.69 -26.13
N PHE A 520 -49.14 -20.14 -25.20
CA PHE A 520 -49.53 -19.38 -24.02
C PHE A 520 -49.24 -20.18 -22.75
N ALA A 521 -48.88 -19.46 -21.70
CA ALA A 521 -48.75 -19.95 -20.34
C ALA A 521 -49.95 -19.48 -19.50
N VAL A 522 -50.31 -20.23 -18.47
CA VAL A 522 -51.31 -19.85 -17.47
C VAL A 522 -50.59 -19.21 -16.30
N ASN A 523 -50.92 -17.95 -16.01
CA ASN A 523 -50.41 -17.26 -14.83
C ASN A 523 -51.00 -17.90 -13.56
N PRO A 524 -50.17 -18.41 -12.63
CA PRO A 524 -50.65 -19.25 -11.54
C PRO A 524 -51.48 -18.52 -10.48
N VAL A 525 -51.35 -17.20 -10.36
CA VAL A 525 -52.06 -16.43 -9.31
C VAL A 525 -53.45 -15.95 -9.74
N ASN A 526 -53.68 -15.78 -11.05
CA ASN A 526 -54.94 -15.21 -11.58
C ASN A 526 -55.56 -15.99 -12.75
N GLY A 527 -54.93 -17.08 -13.20
CA GLY A 527 -55.41 -17.95 -14.28
C GLY A 527 -55.38 -17.35 -15.68
N LYS A 528 -54.86 -16.13 -15.87
CA LYS A 528 -54.82 -15.48 -17.19
C LYS A 528 -53.87 -16.19 -18.14
N HIS A 529 -54.26 -16.30 -19.41
CA HIS A 529 -53.38 -16.79 -20.48
C HIS A 529 -52.46 -15.66 -20.93
N ILE A 530 -51.15 -15.87 -20.81
CA ILE A 530 -50.11 -14.92 -21.17
C ILE A 530 -49.20 -15.53 -22.24
N PRO A 531 -48.76 -14.77 -23.26
CA PRO A 531 -47.98 -15.32 -24.37
C PRO A 531 -46.60 -15.80 -23.89
N ILE A 532 -46.04 -16.78 -24.59
CA ILE A 532 -44.67 -17.28 -24.38
C ILE A 532 -43.77 -16.78 -25.51
N TRP A 533 -42.69 -16.10 -25.15
CA TRP A 533 -41.69 -15.52 -26.05
C TRP A 533 -40.33 -16.21 -25.90
N ILE A 534 -39.48 -16.06 -26.91
CA ILE A 534 -38.04 -16.27 -26.79
C ILE A 534 -37.30 -14.94 -26.94
N ALA A 535 -36.25 -14.73 -26.13
CA ALA A 535 -35.43 -13.51 -26.20
C ALA A 535 -33.99 -13.77 -25.76
N ASP A 536 -33.04 -13.08 -26.40
CA ASP A 536 -31.59 -13.23 -26.22
C ASP A 536 -31.05 -12.77 -24.87
N TYR A 537 -31.82 -11.97 -24.11
CA TYR A 537 -31.45 -11.55 -22.75
C TYR A 537 -31.73 -12.60 -21.67
N VAL A 538 -32.42 -13.70 -22.00
CA VAL A 538 -32.65 -14.84 -21.10
C VAL A 538 -31.65 -15.93 -21.43
N LEU A 539 -30.90 -16.38 -20.42
CA LEU A 539 -29.83 -17.37 -20.59
C LEU A 539 -30.31 -18.74 -20.19
N ALA A 540 -30.06 -19.75 -21.02
CA ALA A 540 -30.39 -21.13 -20.71
C ALA A 540 -29.58 -21.65 -19.51
N SER A 541 -28.36 -21.15 -19.34
CA SER A 541 -27.47 -21.50 -18.22
C SER A 541 -27.76 -20.78 -16.90
N TYR A 542 -28.72 -19.85 -16.86
CA TYR A 542 -29.05 -19.08 -15.66
C TYR A 542 -30.48 -19.34 -15.17
N GLY A 543 -30.64 -19.63 -13.88
CA GLY A 543 -31.92 -19.97 -13.28
C GLY A 543 -32.48 -21.26 -13.88
N THR A 544 -33.68 -21.19 -14.45
CA THR A 544 -34.34 -22.30 -15.15
C THR A 544 -34.30 -22.14 -16.68
N GLY A 545 -33.57 -21.13 -17.20
CA GLY A 545 -33.65 -20.75 -18.61
C GLY A 545 -34.97 -20.07 -19.01
N ALA A 546 -35.76 -19.66 -18.03
CA ALA A 546 -37.05 -19.00 -18.20
C ALA A 546 -37.27 -17.91 -17.15
N VAL A 547 -37.92 -16.82 -17.55
CA VAL A 547 -38.37 -15.75 -16.65
C VAL A 547 -39.83 -15.38 -16.96
N PHE A 548 -40.56 -14.91 -15.96
CA PHE A 548 -41.83 -14.22 -16.17
C PHE A 548 -41.54 -12.72 -16.21
N ALA A 549 -42.32 -11.97 -16.96
CA ALA A 549 -42.08 -10.54 -17.11
C ALA A 549 -43.16 -9.71 -16.43
N CYS A 550 -42.76 -8.78 -15.57
CA CYS A 550 -43.64 -7.82 -14.90
C CYS A 550 -43.23 -6.38 -15.28
N PRO A 551 -43.76 -5.84 -16.39
CA PRO A 551 -43.30 -4.57 -16.95
C PRO A 551 -43.43 -3.37 -16.02
N ALA A 552 -44.43 -3.37 -15.14
CA ALA A 552 -44.61 -2.27 -14.20
C ALA A 552 -43.57 -2.27 -13.08
N GLY A 553 -42.87 -3.40 -12.85
CA GLY A 553 -41.95 -3.61 -11.73
C GLY A 553 -40.51 -3.94 -12.11
N ASP A 554 -40.18 -4.04 -13.40
CA ASP A 554 -38.84 -4.36 -13.91
C ASP A 554 -38.54 -3.52 -15.17
N GLU A 555 -37.40 -2.81 -15.17
CA GLU A 555 -37.02 -1.87 -16.24
C GLU A 555 -36.74 -2.58 -17.58
N ARG A 556 -36.19 -3.79 -17.55
CA ARG A 556 -35.88 -4.57 -18.76
C ARG A 556 -37.18 -5.08 -19.37
N ASP A 557 -38.10 -5.57 -18.53
CA ASP A 557 -39.43 -5.99 -18.96
C ASP A 557 -40.23 -4.80 -19.50
N HIS A 558 -40.14 -3.62 -18.87
CA HIS A 558 -40.78 -2.39 -19.35
C HIS A 558 -40.31 -2.00 -20.75
N ALA A 559 -38.99 -1.96 -20.97
CA ALA A 559 -38.41 -1.66 -22.28
C ALA A 559 -38.86 -2.66 -23.35
N PHE A 560 -38.95 -3.95 -22.99
CA PHE A 560 -39.49 -4.98 -23.89
C PHE A 560 -40.98 -4.75 -24.17
N ALA A 561 -41.79 -4.45 -23.15
CA ALA A 561 -43.22 -4.20 -23.29
C ALA A 561 -43.49 -3.02 -24.23
N ARG A 562 -42.76 -1.92 -24.04
CA ARG A 562 -42.87 -0.70 -24.86
C ARG A 562 -42.52 -0.97 -26.32
N LYS A 563 -41.49 -1.78 -26.58
CA LYS A 563 -41.06 -2.12 -27.94
C LYS A 563 -42.07 -3.01 -28.66
N PHE A 564 -42.64 -3.99 -27.98
CA PHE A 564 -43.52 -5.01 -28.59
C PHE A 564 -45.01 -4.78 -28.33
N GLY A 565 -45.38 -3.68 -27.68
CA GLY A 565 -46.78 -3.32 -27.39
C GLY A 565 -47.46 -4.28 -26.41
N LEU A 566 -46.71 -4.82 -25.44
CA LEU A 566 -47.25 -5.76 -24.44
C LEU A 566 -47.86 -5.01 -23.25
N PRO A 567 -48.86 -5.59 -22.55
CA PRO A 567 -49.55 -4.89 -21.47
C PRO A 567 -48.64 -4.59 -20.28
N ILE A 568 -48.79 -3.40 -19.70
CA ILE A 568 -48.12 -2.94 -18.48
C ILE A 568 -49.20 -2.76 -17.40
N ILE A 569 -49.17 -3.60 -16.36
CA ILE A 569 -50.19 -3.62 -15.30
C ILE A 569 -49.54 -3.19 -13.98
N GLU A 570 -50.02 -2.10 -13.40
CA GLU A 570 -49.57 -1.64 -12.09
C GLU A 570 -49.99 -2.64 -11.00
N VAL A 571 -49.00 -3.13 -10.24
CA VAL A 571 -49.25 -4.01 -9.08
C VAL A 571 -48.65 -3.53 -7.77
N VAL A 572 -47.77 -2.54 -7.81
CA VAL A 572 -47.21 -1.86 -6.64
C VAL A 572 -47.41 -0.38 -6.84
N ARG A 573 -48.10 0.27 -5.90
CA ARG A 573 -48.34 1.71 -5.97
C ARG A 573 -47.10 2.48 -5.54
N GLY A 574 -46.54 3.25 -6.46
CA GLY A 574 -45.42 4.16 -6.18
C GLY A 574 -45.84 5.47 -5.49
N PRO A 575 -44.88 6.34 -5.15
CA PRO A 575 -45.15 7.69 -4.66
C PRO A 575 -46.07 8.49 -5.60
N GLU A 576 -46.72 9.53 -5.06
CA GLU A 576 -47.60 10.40 -5.85
C GLU A 576 -46.89 10.93 -7.11
N GLY A 577 -47.54 10.78 -8.27
CA GLY A 577 -46.96 11.12 -9.57
C GLY A 577 -46.22 9.99 -10.29
N THR A 578 -46.15 8.78 -9.72
CA THR A 578 -45.63 7.59 -10.41
C THR A 578 -46.54 7.20 -11.57
N ASP A 579 -45.99 7.09 -12.79
CA ASP A 579 -46.67 6.55 -13.96
C ASP A 579 -45.92 5.34 -14.51
N VAL A 580 -46.44 4.14 -14.21
CA VAL A 580 -45.83 2.88 -14.65
C VAL A 580 -45.86 2.69 -16.18
N GLN A 581 -46.72 3.42 -16.90
CA GLN A 581 -46.73 3.39 -18.37
C GLN A 581 -45.52 4.13 -18.95
N ALA A 582 -44.97 5.11 -18.23
CA ALA A 582 -43.81 5.88 -18.62
C ALA A 582 -42.49 5.18 -18.22
N ALA A 583 -42.39 4.64 -17.01
CA ALA A 583 -41.22 3.91 -16.51
C ALA A 583 -41.61 2.87 -15.45
N ALA A 584 -40.84 1.77 -15.34
CA ALA A 584 -41.07 0.78 -14.28
C ALA A 584 -40.88 1.37 -12.89
N TYR A 585 -41.67 0.91 -11.91
CA TYR A 585 -41.51 1.21 -10.50
C TYR A 585 -40.96 0.01 -9.74
N THR A 586 -39.67 0.07 -9.39
CA THR A 586 -38.94 -1.03 -8.72
C THR A 586 -38.94 -0.92 -7.19
N GLY A 587 -39.54 0.14 -6.64
CA GLY A 587 -39.56 0.45 -5.21
C GLY A 587 -40.53 -0.39 -4.38
N ASP A 588 -40.71 0.04 -3.13
CA ASP A 588 -41.63 -0.57 -2.17
C ASP A 588 -42.89 0.27 -2.01
N GLY A 589 -44.03 -0.40 -1.90
CA GLY A 589 -45.33 0.26 -1.83
C GLY A 589 -46.44 -0.74 -1.58
N PRO A 590 -47.65 -0.26 -1.26
CA PRO A 590 -48.80 -1.12 -1.09
C PRO A 590 -49.16 -1.76 -2.43
N HIS A 591 -49.36 -3.07 -2.41
CA HIS A 591 -49.82 -3.82 -3.57
C HIS A 591 -51.24 -3.39 -3.98
N VAL A 592 -51.48 -3.36 -5.28
CA VAL A 592 -52.76 -3.02 -5.91
C VAL A 592 -53.01 -3.98 -7.07
N ASN A 593 -54.26 -4.13 -7.50
CA ASN A 593 -54.64 -5.02 -8.60
C ASN A 593 -54.11 -6.47 -8.43
N SER A 594 -53.91 -6.90 -7.18
CA SER A 594 -53.22 -8.13 -6.80
C SER A 594 -54.04 -8.98 -5.82
N GLU A 595 -55.35 -8.74 -5.75
CA GLU A 595 -56.34 -9.52 -5.00
C GLU A 595 -55.92 -9.74 -3.53
N PHE A 596 -55.52 -10.97 -3.17
CA PHE A 596 -55.16 -11.32 -1.80
C PHE A 596 -53.88 -10.65 -1.30
N LEU A 597 -53.15 -9.96 -2.17
CA LEU A 597 -51.99 -9.15 -1.80
C LEU A 597 -52.32 -7.66 -1.62
N ASP A 598 -53.51 -7.20 -2.01
CA ASP A 598 -53.84 -5.76 -2.01
C ASP A 598 -53.66 -5.14 -0.62
N GLY A 599 -52.93 -4.01 -0.57
CA GLY A 599 -52.61 -3.27 0.65
C GLY A 599 -51.39 -3.75 1.43
N LEU A 600 -50.78 -4.88 1.08
CA LEU A 600 -49.54 -5.37 1.70
C LEU A 600 -48.32 -4.64 1.15
N ASP A 601 -47.31 -4.43 2.00
CA ASP A 601 -45.96 -4.03 1.57
C ASP A 601 -45.22 -5.19 0.89
N ASN A 602 -44.08 -4.91 0.23
CA ASN A 602 -43.37 -5.93 -0.54
C ASN A 602 -42.97 -7.16 0.30
N ALA A 603 -42.45 -6.96 1.51
CA ALA A 603 -41.96 -8.06 2.35
C ALA A 603 -43.10 -8.99 2.80
N ALA A 604 -44.22 -8.43 3.24
CA ALA A 604 -45.41 -9.18 3.61
C ALA A 604 -46.06 -9.85 2.39
N ALA A 605 -46.11 -9.18 1.24
CA ALA A 605 -46.65 -9.72 -0.01
C ALA A 605 -45.82 -10.91 -0.52
N ILE A 606 -44.49 -10.80 -0.55
CA ILE A 606 -43.57 -11.88 -0.93
C ILE A 606 -43.80 -13.12 -0.05
N THR A 607 -43.86 -12.93 1.27
CA THR A 607 -44.09 -14.03 2.21
C THR A 607 -45.44 -14.70 1.97
N THR A 608 -46.49 -13.90 1.76
CA THR A 608 -47.88 -14.37 1.57
C THR A 608 -48.03 -15.16 0.27
N VAL A 609 -47.53 -14.64 -0.86
CA VAL A 609 -47.65 -15.29 -2.16
C VAL A 609 -46.83 -16.58 -2.24
N ILE A 610 -45.66 -16.63 -1.61
CA ILE A 610 -44.84 -17.87 -1.55
C ILE A 610 -45.61 -18.97 -0.83
N ALA A 611 -46.21 -18.66 0.34
CA ALA A 611 -47.03 -19.61 1.08
C ALA A 611 -48.24 -20.06 0.24
N TRP A 612 -48.95 -19.10 -0.38
CA TRP A 612 -50.12 -19.37 -1.21
C TRP A 612 -49.82 -20.29 -2.41
N LEU A 613 -48.68 -20.08 -3.07
CA LEU A 613 -48.20 -20.92 -4.19
C LEU A 613 -47.86 -22.34 -3.70
N GLY A 614 -47.20 -22.44 -2.55
CA GLY A 614 -46.82 -23.71 -1.91
C GLY A 614 -48.02 -24.59 -1.58
N GLU A 615 -49.05 -24.03 -0.94
CA GLU A 615 -50.28 -24.73 -0.59
C GLU A 615 -51.01 -25.33 -1.80
N ARG A 616 -50.81 -24.76 -2.99
CA ARG A 616 -51.50 -25.16 -4.23
C ARG A 616 -50.64 -25.99 -5.17
N GLY A 617 -49.38 -26.26 -4.80
CA GLY A 617 -48.42 -26.95 -5.67
C GLY A 617 -48.12 -26.18 -6.95
N LEU A 618 -48.23 -24.85 -6.91
CA LEU A 618 -47.97 -23.94 -8.04
C LEU A 618 -46.61 -23.24 -7.93
N GLY A 619 -45.89 -23.47 -6.83
CA GLY A 619 -44.54 -22.98 -6.62
C GLY A 619 -44.04 -23.31 -5.22
N GLU A 620 -42.80 -22.97 -4.95
CA GLU A 620 -42.15 -23.18 -3.65
C GLU A 620 -41.16 -22.06 -3.36
N ALA A 621 -40.89 -21.82 -2.07
CA ALA A 621 -39.83 -20.90 -1.67
C ALA A 621 -38.48 -21.42 -2.18
N SER A 622 -37.65 -20.53 -2.70
CA SER A 622 -36.36 -20.89 -3.28
C SER A 622 -35.33 -19.84 -2.92
N ILE A 623 -34.17 -20.29 -2.46
CA ILE A 623 -33.02 -19.42 -2.19
C ILE A 623 -32.06 -19.57 -3.36
N ARG A 624 -31.62 -18.44 -3.92
CA ARG A 624 -30.56 -18.41 -4.94
C ARG A 624 -29.40 -17.60 -4.42
N TYR A 625 -28.22 -17.94 -4.91
CA TYR A 625 -26.99 -17.22 -4.64
C TYR A 625 -26.41 -16.69 -5.94
N LYS A 626 -25.83 -15.49 -5.88
CA LYS A 626 -24.92 -15.01 -6.93
C LYS A 626 -23.62 -15.82 -6.93
N LEU A 627 -23.21 -16.32 -5.77
CA LEU A 627 -22.06 -17.22 -5.62
C LEU A 627 -22.20 -18.43 -6.54
N ARG A 628 -21.12 -18.75 -7.24
CA ARG A 628 -20.99 -19.99 -8.02
C ARG A 628 -20.01 -20.92 -7.34
N ASP A 629 -20.12 -22.20 -7.69
CA ASP A 629 -19.10 -23.16 -7.31
C ASP A 629 -17.74 -22.77 -7.89
N TRP A 630 -16.69 -23.02 -7.12
CA TRP A 630 -15.37 -22.50 -7.39
C TRP A 630 -14.65 -23.38 -8.41
N LEU A 631 -14.34 -22.82 -9.58
CA LEU A 631 -13.47 -23.45 -10.57
C LEU A 631 -12.05 -23.58 -10.01
N PHE A 632 -11.70 -24.81 -9.63
CA PHE A 632 -10.54 -25.12 -8.82
C PHE A 632 -9.32 -25.49 -9.67
N SER A 633 -9.47 -26.40 -10.64
CA SER A 633 -8.32 -26.86 -11.44
C SER A 633 -7.66 -25.76 -12.28
N ARG A 634 -6.35 -25.92 -12.53
CA ARG A 634 -5.53 -25.09 -13.41
C ARG A 634 -4.74 -26.00 -14.37
N GLN A 635 -4.68 -25.60 -15.64
CA GLN A 635 -3.92 -26.30 -16.68
C GLN A 635 -2.46 -25.83 -16.69
N ARG A 636 -1.84 -25.77 -15.50
CA ARG A 636 -0.50 -25.22 -15.26
C ARG A 636 0.42 -26.27 -14.65
N TYR A 637 1.72 -26.09 -14.80
CA TYR A 637 2.74 -26.91 -14.15
C TYR A 637 2.94 -26.50 -12.68
N TRP A 638 3.14 -25.21 -12.41
CA TRP A 638 3.59 -24.73 -11.10
C TRP A 638 2.44 -24.50 -10.10
N GLY A 639 1.79 -25.60 -9.72
CA GLY A 639 0.75 -25.67 -8.68
C GLY A 639 0.73 -27.05 -8.01
N GLU A 640 -0.06 -27.22 -6.95
CA GLU A 640 -0.17 -28.50 -6.25
C GLU A 640 -0.81 -29.57 -7.16
N PRO A 641 -0.23 -30.76 -7.35
CA PRO A 641 -0.91 -31.83 -8.09
C PRO A 641 -2.21 -32.26 -7.40
N ILE A 642 -3.27 -32.43 -8.18
CA ILE A 642 -4.54 -32.97 -7.67
C ILE A 642 -4.33 -34.48 -7.42
N PRO A 643 -4.58 -35.00 -6.20
CA PRO A 643 -4.23 -36.37 -5.81
C PRO A 643 -5.27 -37.38 -6.29
N MET A 644 -5.54 -37.40 -7.59
CA MET A 644 -6.51 -38.27 -8.24
C MET A 644 -5.84 -39.12 -9.32
N ILE A 645 -6.29 -40.36 -9.43
CA ILE A 645 -5.98 -41.26 -10.53
C ILE A 645 -7.26 -41.70 -11.25
N GLU A 646 -7.17 -41.87 -12.56
CA GLU A 646 -8.23 -42.40 -13.42
C GLU A 646 -7.83 -43.81 -13.89
N LEU A 647 -8.70 -44.79 -13.61
CA LEU A 647 -8.54 -46.17 -14.07
C LEU A 647 -8.92 -46.31 -15.55
N ALA A 648 -8.57 -47.45 -16.15
CA ALA A 648 -8.85 -47.71 -17.58
C ALA A 648 -10.35 -47.69 -17.94
N ASP A 649 -11.25 -47.93 -16.97
CA ASP A 649 -12.70 -47.86 -17.14
C ASP A 649 -13.29 -46.44 -16.92
N GLY A 650 -12.44 -45.45 -16.66
CA GLY A 650 -12.83 -44.06 -16.35
C GLY A 650 -13.14 -43.81 -14.87
N THR A 651 -13.04 -44.82 -13.99
CA THR A 651 -13.26 -44.66 -12.55
C THR A 651 -12.19 -43.76 -11.94
N LEU A 652 -12.62 -42.76 -11.18
CA LEU A 652 -11.72 -41.87 -10.45
C LEU A 652 -11.51 -42.35 -9.02
N ARG A 653 -10.25 -42.42 -8.59
CA ARG A 653 -9.86 -42.76 -7.22
C ARG A 653 -8.91 -41.71 -6.64
N LEU A 654 -9.06 -41.44 -5.35
CA LEU A 654 -8.08 -40.66 -4.60
C LEU A 654 -6.79 -41.47 -4.44
N VAL A 655 -5.65 -40.78 -4.51
CA VAL A 655 -4.37 -41.33 -4.06
C VAL A 655 -4.45 -41.55 -2.53
N PRO A 656 -4.05 -42.73 -2.01
CA PRO A 656 -4.06 -43.01 -0.58
C PRO A 656 -3.21 -42.04 0.25
N ASP A 657 -3.64 -41.75 1.48
CA ASP A 657 -3.01 -40.75 2.36
C ASP A 657 -1.52 -41.08 2.66
N ASP A 658 -1.13 -42.35 2.70
CA ASP A 658 0.24 -42.85 2.91
C ASP A 658 1.12 -42.79 1.65
N GLU A 659 0.52 -42.50 0.50
CA GLU A 659 1.21 -42.26 -0.77
C GLU A 659 1.37 -40.77 -1.11
N LEU A 660 0.85 -39.87 -0.27
CA LEU A 660 1.03 -38.44 -0.41
C LEU A 660 2.42 -38.00 0.12
N PRO A 661 3.07 -37.01 -0.51
CA PRO A 661 2.55 -36.17 -1.59
C PRO A 661 2.70 -36.81 -2.98
N VAL A 662 1.75 -36.50 -3.88
CA VAL A 662 2.01 -36.59 -5.32
C VAL A 662 2.88 -35.40 -5.70
N GLU A 663 4.17 -35.63 -5.94
CA GLU A 663 5.14 -34.57 -6.27
C GLU A 663 5.09 -34.17 -7.75
N LEU A 664 5.48 -32.92 -8.05
CA LEU A 664 5.64 -32.44 -9.42
C LEU A 664 6.83 -33.12 -10.12
N PRO A 665 6.64 -33.69 -11.33
CA PRO A 665 7.73 -34.31 -12.08
C PRO A 665 8.57 -33.26 -12.80
N GLN A 666 9.83 -33.59 -13.10
CA GLN A 666 10.61 -32.83 -14.07
C GLN A 666 9.99 -32.98 -15.48
N ILE A 667 9.91 -31.87 -16.22
CA ILE A 667 9.42 -31.81 -17.61
C ILE A 667 10.40 -31.06 -18.50
N ASP A 668 10.31 -31.33 -19.80
CA ASP A 668 11.13 -30.71 -20.84
C ASP A 668 10.75 -29.24 -21.10
N GLU A 669 9.47 -28.90 -20.92
CA GLU A 669 8.95 -27.57 -21.20
C GLU A 669 7.71 -27.24 -20.36
N TYR A 670 7.62 -26.01 -19.84
CA TYR A 670 6.55 -25.58 -18.95
C TYR A 670 5.25 -25.14 -19.65
N LYS A 671 5.29 -24.95 -20.97
CA LYS A 671 4.10 -24.60 -21.75
C LYS A 671 3.23 -25.83 -22.03
N PRO A 672 1.93 -25.65 -22.32
CA PRO A 672 1.03 -26.73 -22.75
C PRO A 672 1.60 -27.57 -23.91
N THR A 673 1.15 -28.81 -24.06
CA THR A 673 1.55 -29.66 -25.20
C THR A 673 1.04 -29.07 -26.53
N PRO A 674 1.59 -29.47 -27.69
CA PRO A 674 1.10 -29.01 -28.99
C PRO A 674 -0.40 -29.27 -29.23
N ASP A 675 -0.95 -30.33 -28.65
CA ASP A 675 -2.37 -30.69 -28.69
C ASP A 675 -3.23 -30.02 -27.59
N GLY A 676 -2.67 -29.09 -26.82
CA GLY A 676 -3.40 -28.27 -25.84
C GLY A 676 -3.66 -28.92 -24.50
N LYS A 677 -2.93 -30.00 -24.16
CA LYS A 677 -3.02 -30.62 -22.83
C LYS A 677 -2.16 -29.86 -21.81
N PRO A 678 -2.50 -29.94 -20.50
CA PRO A 678 -1.70 -29.32 -19.44
C PRO A 678 -0.23 -29.76 -19.49
N PRO A 679 0.70 -28.92 -19.02
CA PRO A 679 2.14 -29.23 -19.05
C PRO A 679 2.52 -30.59 -18.44
N LEU A 680 1.83 -31.01 -17.38
CA LEU A 680 2.06 -32.31 -16.72
C LEU A 680 1.81 -33.53 -17.65
N ALA A 681 1.07 -33.36 -18.74
CA ALA A 681 0.87 -34.41 -19.74
C ALA A 681 2.18 -34.79 -20.47
N ARG A 682 3.22 -33.95 -20.42
CA ARG A 682 4.55 -34.21 -21.00
C ARG A 682 5.31 -35.28 -20.21
N ALA A 683 5.05 -35.43 -18.92
CA ALA A 683 5.72 -36.37 -18.04
C ALA A 683 5.12 -37.79 -18.14
N ALA A 684 5.26 -38.47 -19.29
CA ALA A 684 4.61 -39.77 -19.53
C ALA A 684 4.88 -40.82 -18.43
N GLY A 685 6.12 -40.90 -17.92
CA GLY A 685 6.49 -41.83 -16.84
C GLY A 685 5.91 -41.50 -15.46
N TRP A 686 5.52 -40.23 -15.24
CA TRP A 686 4.81 -39.82 -14.02
C TRP A 686 3.29 -39.96 -14.18
N LEU A 687 2.78 -39.61 -15.37
CA LEU A 687 1.36 -39.67 -15.74
C LEU A 687 0.83 -41.09 -15.68
N HIS A 688 1.54 -42.04 -16.29
CA HIS A 688 1.18 -43.45 -16.26
C HIS A 688 1.62 -44.07 -14.94
N THR A 689 0.66 -44.57 -14.18
CA THR A 689 0.90 -45.16 -12.86
C THR A 689 0.06 -46.43 -12.69
N VAL A 690 0.09 -47.00 -11.50
CA VAL A 690 -0.75 -48.12 -11.11
C VAL A 690 -1.50 -47.76 -9.84
N ASP A 691 -2.75 -48.18 -9.75
CA ASP A 691 -3.47 -48.18 -8.49
C ASP A 691 -2.88 -49.27 -7.59
N LYS A 692 -2.12 -48.90 -6.56
CA LYS A 692 -1.44 -49.87 -5.69
C LYS A 692 -2.42 -50.79 -4.95
N ALA A 693 -3.67 -50.37 -4.75
CA ALA A 693 -4.67 -51.20 -4.08
C ALA A 693 -5.19 -52.34 -4.96
N THR A 694 -5.22 -52.16 -6.29
CA THR A 694 -5.80 -53.13 -7.23
C THR A 694 -4.78 -53.72 -8.23
N GLY A 695 -3.61 -53.10 -8.36
CA GLY A 695 -2.60 -53.39 -9.38
C GLY A 695 -2.99 -52.95 -10.79
N GLN A 696 -4.14 -52.28 -10.96
CA GLN A 696 -4.62 -51.88 -12.28
C GLN A 696 -3.85 -50.67 -12.84
N PRO A 697 -3.60 -50.62 -14.17
CA PRO A 697 -3.07 -49.43 -14.81
C PRO A 697 -3.97 -48.22 -14.59
N ALA A 698 -3.36 -47.08 -14.27
CA ALA A 698 -4.05 -45.83 -13.98
C ALA A 698 -3.30 -44.63 -14.56
N ARG A 699 -3.97 -43.49 -14.62
CA ARG A 699 -3.40 -42.21 -15.07
C ARG A 699 -3.62 -41.14 -14.03
N ARG A 700 -2.58 -40.37 -13.68
CA ARG A 700 -2.70 -39.21 -12.78
C ARG A 700 -3.48 -38.08 -13.43
N GLU A 701 -4.18 -37.30 -12.61
CA GLU A 701 -4.74 -36.00 -13.01
C GLU A 701 -3.61 -35.06 -13.45
N THR A 702 -3.80 -34.37 -14.57
CA THR A 702 -2.78 -33.48 -15.16
C THR A 702 -3.04 -32.01 -14.87
N ASN A 703 -4.20 -31.68 -14.30
CA ASN A 703 -4.46 -30.36 -13.76
C ASN A 703 -3.87 -30.23 -12.35
N THR A 704 -3.41 -29.02 -12.04
CA THR A 704 -2.97 -28.62 -10.71
C THR A 704 -4.07 -27.86 -9.98
N MET A 705 -3.95 -27.75 -8.66
CA MET A 705 -4.76 -26.86 -7.85
C MET A 705 -4.36 -25.40 -8.12
N PRO A 706 -5.25 -24.42 -7.86
CA PRO A 706 -4.88 -23.02 -7.99
C PRO A 706 -3.97 -22.62 -6.83
N GLN A 707 -3.11 -21.63 -7.04
CA GLN A 707 -2.28 -21.03 -5.99
C GLN A 707 -3.03 -20.79 -4.66
N TRP A 708 -4.31 -20.40 -4.72
CA TRP A 708 -5.13 -20.17 -3.53
C TRP A 708 -5.40 -21.42 -2.67
N ALA A 709 -5.13 -22.63 -3.14
CA ALA A 709 -5.34 -23.86 -2.37
C ALA A 709 -4.48 -23.87 -1.10
N GLY A 710 -3.17 -23.58 -1.21
CA GLY A 710 -2.28 -23.50 -0.06
C GLY A 710 -2.64 -22.38 0.92
N SER A 711 -3.05 -21.22 0.40
CA SER A 711 -3.40 -20.07 1.24
C SER A 711 -4.76 -20.19 1.96
N CYS A 712 -5.60 -21.17 1.64
CA CYS A 712 -6.85 -21.39 2.37
C CYS A 712 -6.68 -21.89 3.82
N TRP A 713 -5.50 -22.40 4.18
CA TRP A 713 -5.31 -23.09 5.48
C TRP A 713 -3.93 -22.91 6.12
N TYR A 714 -2.99 -22.20 5.48
CA TYR A 714 -1.61 -22.02 5.95
C TYR A 714 -1.48 -21.51 7.41
N TYR A 715 -2.44 -20.72 7.89
CA TYR A 715 -2.50 -20.23 9.28
C TYR A 715 -2.59 -21.37 10.31
N LEU A 716 -3.13 -22.54 9.93
CA LEU A 716 -3.10 -23.76 10.76
C LEU A 716 -1.74 -24.44 10.67
N ARG A 717 -1.09 -24.43 9.51
CA ARG A 717 0.20 -25.12 9.33
C ARG A 717 1.32 -24.48 10.14
N PHE A 718 1.27 -23.15 10.32
CA PHE A 718 2.20 -22.43 11.19
C PHE A 718 2.20 -22.91 12.65
N LEU A 719 1.15 -23.60 13.09
CA LEU A 719 1.03 -24.11 14.46
C LEU A 719 1.98 -25.28 14.73
N SER A 720 2.33 -26.07 13.72
CA SER A 720 3.29 -27.19 13.85
C SER A 720 3.98 -27.52 12.52
N PRO A 721 4.77 -26.60 11.94
CA PRO A 721 5.28 -26.73 10.57
C PRO A 721 6.33 -27.83 10.42
N GLY A 722 7.01 -28.22 11.51
CA GLY A 722 8.01 -29.28 11.54
C GLY A 722 7.47 -30.70 11.72
N ARG A 723 6.15 -30.89 11.82
CA ARG A 723 5.53 -32.23 11.98
C ARG A 723 5.06 -32.79 10.65
N ASP A 724 5.54 -33.96 10.26
CA ASP A 724 5.20 -34.61 8.98
C ASP A 724 4.15 -35.74 9.14
N ASP A 725 3.74 -36.01 10.38
CA ASP A 725 2.76 -37.03 10.75
C ASP A 725 1.34 -36.49 10.96
N VAL A 726 1.19 -35.18 11.14
CA VAL A 726 -0.11 -34.47 11.23
C VAL A 726 -0.08 -33.17 10.43
N ALA A 727 -1.25 -32.76 9.91
CA ALA A 727 -1.41 -31.49 9.19
C ALA A 727 -1.16 -30.28 10.10
N TRP A 728 -1.72 -30.34 11.31
CA TRP A 728 -1.43 -29.46 12.44
C TRP A 728 -1.62 -30.24 13.75
N ASP A 729 -0.91 -29.83 14.78
CA ASP A 729 -1.09 -30.39 16.13
C ASP A 729 -2.42 -29.92 16.75
N PRO A 730 -3.32 -30.84 17.18
CA PRO A 730 -4.61 -30.46 17.73
C PRO A 730 -4.56 -29.68 19.05
N ASP A 731 -3.53 -29.87 19.87
CA ASP A 731 -3.35 -29.12 21.12
C ASP A 731 -2.87 -27.70 20.83
N GLU A 732 -1.95 -27.54 19.86
CA GLU A 732 -1.54 -26.22 19.37
C GLU A 732 -2.72 -25.48 18.72
N GLU A 733 -3.55 -26.17 17.93
CA GLU A 733 -4.76 -25.60 17.33
C GLU A 733 -5.73 -25.06 18.37
N ARG A 734 -6.09 -25.86 19.38
CA ARG A 734 -6.99 -25.43 20.45
C ARG A 734 -6.45 -24.26 21.27
N TYR A 735 -5.13 -24.15 21.41
CA TYR A 735 -4.51 -23.06 22.16
C TYR A 735 -4.43 -21.78 21.33
N TRP A 736 -3.93 -21.85 20.09
CA TRP A 736 -3.64 -20.65 19.30
C TRP A 736 -4.82 -20.10 18.52
N MET A 737 -5.76 -20.93 18.08
CA MET A 737 -6.88 -20.48 17.25
C MET A 737 -7.97 -19.78 18.09
N PRO A 738 -8.69 -18.81 17.50
CA PRO A 738 -8.54 -18.28 16.13
C PRO A 738 -7.33 -17.34 16.01
N VAL A 739 -6.97 -16.91 14.80
CA VAL A 739 -6.02 -15.79 14.62
C VAL A 739 -6.64 -14.54 15.27
N ASP A 740 -5.93 -13.90 16.20
CA ASP A 740 -6.44 -12.74 16.95
C ASP A 740 -6.42 -11.47 16.12
N LEU A 741 -5.40 -11.29 15.27
CA LEU A 741 -5.29 -10.17 14.34
C LEU A 741 -4.70 -10.66 13.02
N TYR A 742 -5.47 -10.50 11.94
CA TYR A 742 -5.05 -10.78 10.57
C TYR A 742 -4.96 -9.48 9.76
N VAL A 743 -3.79 -9.19 9.19
CA VAL A 743 -3.55 -7.96 8.40
C VAL A 743 -3.26 -8.33 6.95
N GLY A 744 -3.99 -7.73 6.00
CA GLY A 744 -3.82 -8.00 4.57
C GLY A 744 -4.59 -7.02 3.70
N GLY A 745 -4.27 -6.98 2.41
CA GLY A 745 -4.89 -6.03 1.48
C GLY A 745 -6.38 -6.27 1.23
N SER A 746 -7.14 -5.20 0.95
CA SER A 746 -8.59 -5.26 0.70
C SER A 746 -8.96 -5.94 -0.62
N GLU A 747 -8.01 -6.09 -1.56
CA GLU A 747 -8.18 -6.84 -2.81
C GLU A 747 -8.55 -8.31 -2.59
N HIS A 748 -8.28 -8.84 -1.38
CA HIS A 748 -8.53 -10.23 -1.02
C HIS A 748 -9.89 -10.48 -0.34
N ALA A 749 -10.74 -9.44 -0.24
CA ALA A 749 -12.04 -9.48 0.46
C ALA A 749 -12.95 -10.63 0.03
N VAL A 750 -13.09 -10.89 -1.27
CA VAL A 750 -14.04 -11.88 -1.83
C VAL A 750 -13.38 -13.11 -2.46
N LEU A 751 -12.05 -13.16 -2.46
CA LEU A 751 -11.24 -14.28 -2.95
C LEU A 751 -10.68 -15.06 -1.77
N HIS A 752 -9.39 -14.88 -1.45
CA HIS A 752 -8.70 -15.56 -0.36
C HIS A 752 -9.50 -15.60 0.94
N LEU A 753 -10.02 -14.47 1.42
CA LEU A 753 -10.75 -14.42 2.69
C LEU A 753 -12.02 -15.27 2.66
N LEU A 754 -12.71 -15.33 1.52
CA LEU A 754 -13.90 -16.18 1.35
C LEU A 754 -13.51 -17.66 1.28
N TYR A 755 -12.45 -18.00 0.53
CA TYR A 755 -12.00 -19.38 0.36
C TYR A 755 -11.41 -19.97 1.65
N ALA A 756 -10.62 -19.19 2.39
CA ALA A 756 -10.06 -19.59 3.68
C ALA A 756 -11.18 -19.90 4.69
N ARG A 757 -12.24 -19.06 4.74
CA ARG A 757 -13.42 -19.31 5.57
C ARG A 757 -14.17 -20.56 5.15
N PHE A 758 -14.37 -20.78 3.85
CA PHE A 758 -15.00 -22.00 3.34
C PHE A 758 -14.23 -23.26 3.78
N TRP A 759 -12.91 -23.30 3.55
CA TRP A 759 -12.10 -24.45 3.97
C TRP A 759 -12.12 -24.63 5.48
N HIS A 760 -11.99 -23.54 6.25
CA HIS A 760 -12.06 -23.60 7.72
C HIS A 760 -13.38 -24.21 8.21
N LYS A 761 -14.51 -23.85 7.60
CA LYS A 761 -15.82 -24.42 7.96
C LYS A 761 -15.92 -25.90 7.62
N VAL A 762 -15.39 -26.34 6.49
CA VAL A 762 -15.31 -27.76 6.15
C VAL A 762 -14.47 -28.52 7.17
N LEU A 763 -13.36 -27.93 7.63
CA LEU A 763 -12.50 -28.50 8.66
C LEU A 763 -13.17 -28.51 10.04
N HIS A 764 -13.94 -27.47 10.37
CA HIS A 764 -14.71 -27.40 11.61
C HIS A 764 -15.80 -28.47 11.65
N ASP A 765 -16.55 -28.64 10.56
CA ASP A 765 -17.56 -29.69 10.42
C ASP A 765 -16.94 -31.10 10.41
N ALA A 766 -15.62 -31.18 10.17
CA ALA A 766 -14.84 -32.39 10.33
C ALA A 766 -14.41 -32.71 11.76
N GLY A 767 -14.58 -31.76 12.69
CA GLY A 767 -13.97 -31.83 14.03
C GLY A 767 -12.45 -31.70 14.02
N LEU A 768 -11.84 -31.11 12.98
CA LEU A 768 -10.39 -30.95 12.85
C LEU A 768 -9.87 -29.60 13.35
N VAL A 769 -10.75 -28.60 13.48
CA VAL A 769 -10.47 -27.30 14.10
C VAL A 769 -11.56 -26.97 15.11
N SER A 770 -11.19 -26.24 16.15
CA SER A 770 -12.04 -25.91 17.30
C SER A 770 -12.88 -24.65 17.10
N THR A 771 -12.52 -23.79 16.14
CA THR A 771 -13.17 -22.51 15.87
C THR A 771 -14.03 -22.54 14.60
N ARG A 772 -15.09 -21.70 14.56
CA ARG A 772 -15.99 -21.60 13.40
C ARG A 772 -15.43 -20.72 12.27
N GLU A 773 -14.54 -19.81 12.62
CA GLU A 773 -13.94 -18.80 11.75
C GLU A 773 -12.44 -18.69 12.04
N PRO A 774 -11.59 -18.52 11.01
CA PRO A 774 -10.15 -18.53 11.18
C PRO A 774 -9.58 -17.20 11.73
N PHE A 775 -10.23 -16.07 11.46
CA PHE A 775 -9.71 -14.73 11.76
C PHE A 775 -10.71 -13.93 12.61
N GLN A 776 -10.40 -13.73 13.89
CA GLN A 776 -11.26 -12.99 14.83
C GLN A 776 -11.34 -11.51 14.48
N ARG A 777 -10.18 -10.90 14.16
CA ARG A 777 -10.05 -9.53 13.70
C ARG A 777 -9.33 -9.46 12.38
N LEU A 778 -9.87 -8.67 11.45
CA LEU A 778 -9.28 -8.40 10.15
C LEU A 778 -9.00 -6.90 10.04
N PHE A 779 -7.82 -6.54 9.54
CA PHE A 779 -7.50 -5.16 9.22
C PHE A 779 -6.94 -5.06 7.80
N HIS A 780 -7.42 -4.07 7.05
CA HIS A 780 -6.90 -3.76 5.72
C HIS A 780 -6.01 -2.54 5.78
N GLN A 781 -4.70 -2.72 5.54
CA GLN A 781 -3.80 -1.59 5.36
C GLN A 781 -4.10 -0.87 4.03
N GLY A 782 -4.04 0.45 4.06
CA GLY A 782 -4.19 1.27 2.87
C GLY A 782 -2.95 1.23 1.99
N MET A 783 -3.17 1.30 0.69
CA MET A 783 -2.14 1.15 -0.33
C MET A 783 -1.14 2.31 -0.32
N ILE A 784 0.13 2.00 -0.53
CA ILE A 784 1.14 3.03 -0.82
C ILE A 784 1.19 3.25 -2.33
N HIS A 785 1.00 4.50 -2.72
CA HIS A 785 1.05 4.95 -4.10
C HIS A 785 2.33 5.70 -4.40
N ALA A 786 2.73 5.66 -5.67
CA ALA A 786 3.82 6.47 -6.20
C ALA A 786 3.42 7.00 -7.58
N THR A 787 3.94 8.18 -7.89
CA THR A 787 3.78 8.80 -9.20
C THR A 787 4.38 7.90 -10.29
N SER A 788 3.63 7.72 -11.37
CA SER A 788 4.03 7.00 -12.57
C SER A 788 3.77 7.86 -13.81
N PHE A 789 4.46 7.53 -14.90
CA PHE A 789 4.44 8.28 -16.14
C PHE A 789 4.11 7.35 -17.30
N LYS A 790 3.04 7.64 -18.03
CA LYS A 790 2.49 6.78 -19.08
C LYS A 790 2.29 7.55 -20.38
N ASP A 791 2.81 7.05 -21.49
CA ASP A 791 2.63 7.69 -22.80
C ASP A 791 1.25 7.39 -23.42
N ALA A 792 0.97 8.02 -24.56
CA ALA A 792 -0.29 7.86 -25.30
C ALA A 792 -0.50 6.42 -25.87
N HIS A 793 0.58 5.63 -26.01
CA HIS A 793 0.53 4.23 -26.41
C HIS A 793 0.31 3.27 -25.23
N GLY A 794 0.31 3.81 -24.03
CA GLY A 794 0.09 3.10 -22.79
C GLY A 794 1.33 2.44 -22.20
N LYS A 795 2.53 2.76 -22.71
CA LYS A 795 3.80 2.33 -22.13
C LYS A 795 4.17 3.23 -20.95
N TYR A 796 4.64 2.61 -19.87
CA TYR A 796 5.19 3.32 -18.71
C TYR A 796 6.68 3.62 -18.90
N HIS A 797 7.14 4.72 -18.32
CA HIS A 797 8.53 5.20 -18.40
C HIS A 797 9.12 5.44 -17.00
N GLU A 798 10.42 5.21 -16.86
CA GLU A 798 11.20 5.56 -15.68
C GLU A 798 11.37 7.08 -15.54
N LEU A 799 11.68 7.54 -14.32
CA LEU A 799 11.92 8.97 -14.04
C LEU A 799 13.11 9.55 -14.83
N ASP A 800 14.10 8.73 -15.19
CA ASP A 800 15.27 9.15 -15.96
C ASP A 800 15.03 9.13 -17.49
N GLU A 801 13.94 8.53 -17.95
CA GLU A 801 13.51 8.51 -19.36
C GLU A 801 12.66 9.73 -19.74
N ILE A 802 12.24 10.54 -18.76
CA ILE A 802 11.37 11.70 -18.97
C ILE A 802 12.04 13.01 -18.54
N GLU A 803 11.57 14.11 -19.13
CA GLU A 803 12.01 15.47 -18.80
C GLU A 803 10.83 16.41 -18.57
N SER A 804 11.01 17.34 -17.62
CA SER A 804 10.02 18.38 -17.34
C SER A 804 10.18 19.55 -18.32
N ALA A 805 9.10 19.95 -18.99
CA ALA A 805 9.07 21.09 -19.90
C ALA A 805 8.10 22.18 -19.40
N GLY A 806 8.64 23.18 -18.70
CA GLY A 806 7.83 24.24 -18.08
C GLY A 806 6.97 23.75 -16.91
N GLY A 807 6.46 24.69 -16.12
CA GLY A 807 5.58 24.38 -14.99
C GLY A 807 4.92 25.63 -14.44
N ALA A 808 3.67 25.51 -13.99
CA ALA A 808 3.02 26.56 -13.22
C ALA A 808 3.70 26.69 -11.85
N ALA A 809 3.71 27.89 -11.27
CA ALA A 809 4.12 28.06 -9.88
C ALA A 809 3.13 27.32 -8.97
N VAL A 810 3.53 26.15 -8.44
CA VAL A 810 2.72 25.38 -7.49
C VAL A 810 3.05 25.84 -6.08
N ASP A 811 2.04 25.94 -5.23
CA ASP A 811 2.22 26.16 -3.79
C ASP A 811 3.12 25.04 -3.21
N PRO A 812 4.27 25.38 -2.61
CA PRO A 812 5.18 24.38 -2.03
C PRO A 812 4.56 23.57 -0.89
N ASN A 813 3.41 23.98 -0.35
CA ASN A 813 2.70 23.28 0.72
C ASN A 813 1.67 22.24 0.22
N LYS A 814 1.48 22.09 -1.10
CA LYS A 814 0.64 21.03 -1.65
C LYS A 814 1.36 19.67 -1.64
N ASP A 815 0.57 18.59 -1.64
CA ASP A 815 1.09 17.23 -1.75
C ASP A 815 1.93 17.01 -3.01
N ASN A 816 2.79 16.01 -2.96
CA ASN A 816 3.82 15.78 -3.97
C ASN A 816 3.21 15.47 -5.34
N PHE A 817 2.15 14.66 -5.40
CA PHE A 817 1.44 14.40 -6.64
C PHE A 817 0.85 15.66 -7.27
N ALA A 818 0.22 16.56 -6.51
CA ALA A 818 -0.30 17.83 -7.01
C ALA A 818 0.81 18.73 -7.58
N ARG A 819 2.02 18.66 -7.01
CA ARG A 819 3.19 19.37 -7.53
C ARG A 819 3.71 18.76 -8.82
N ILE A 820 3.83 17.44 -8.90
CA ILE A 820 4.36 16.74 -10.07
C ILE A 820 3.37 16.82 -11.23
N SER A 821 2.08 16.61 -10.98
CA SER A 821 1.02 16.66 -12.00
C SER A 821 0.77 18.05 -12.57
N ALA A 822 1.19 19.12 -11.88
CA ALA A 822 1.14 20.49 -12.39
C ALA A 822 2.33 20.85 -13.31
N THR A 823 3.30 19.95 -13.43
CA THR A 823 4.45 20.05 -14.35
C THR A 823 4.13 19.27 -15.62
N SER A 824 4.54 19.79 -16.78
CA SER A 824 4.40 19.06 -18.04
C SER A 824 5.60 18.15 -18.24
N TRP A 825 5.37 16.87 -18.50
CA TRP A 825 6.41 15.84 -18.63
C TRP A 825 6.40 15.24 -20.04
N HIS A 826 7.58 14.98 -20.58
CA HIS A 826 7.75 14.41 -21.91
C HIS A 826 8.84 13.35 -21.92
N VAL A 827 8.75 12.37 -22.82
CA VAL A 827 9.79 11.36 -23.03
C VAL A 827 11.03 12.02 -23.64
N LYS A 828 12.21 11.77 -23.06
CA LYS A 828 13.48 12.29 -23.55
C LYS A 828 13.75 11.80 -24.98
N GLY A 829 14.24 12.70 -25.83
CA GLY A 829 14.61 12.39 -27.21
C GLY A 829 13.44 12.41 -28.20
N THR A 830 12.24 11.94 -27.84
CA THR A 830 11.06 12.03 -28.71
C THR A 830 10.23 13.29 -28.48
N GLY A 831 10.24 13.82 -27.25
CA GLY A 831 9.41 14.97 -26.87
C GLY A 831 7.93 14.66 -26.76
N GLU A 832 7.54 13.37 -26.75
CA GLU A 832 6.15 12.97 -26.61
C GLU A 832 5.65 13.19 -25.18
N PRO A 833 4.44 13.77 -24.99
CA PRO A 833 3.91 14.03 -23.66
C PRO A 833 3.54 12.74 -22.93
N VAL A 834 3.74 12.73 -21.61
CA VAL A 834 3.32 11.63 -20.74
C VAL A 834 2.21 12.08 -19.78
N GLU A 835 1.27 11.18 -19.54
CA GLU A 835 0.26 11.30 -18.50
C GLU A 835 0.88 10.95 -17.14
N VAL A 836 0.71 11.84 -16.16
CA VAL A 836 1.16 11.64 -14.78
C VAL A 836 0.03 11.03 -13.96
N LYS A 837 0.26 9.88 -13.33
CA LYS A 837 -0.74 9.19 -12.51
C LYS A 837 -0.20 8.81 -11.13
N LEU A 838 -1.04 8.99 -10.12
CA LEU A 838 -0.80 8.41 -8.79
C LEU A 838 -1.28 6.96 -8.81
N ASP A 839 -0.33 6.03 -8.89
CA ASP A 839 -0.61 4.63 -9.15
C ASP A 839 -0.12 3.74 -7.99
N LYS A 840 -0.72 2.55 -7.82
CA LYS A 840 -0.15 1.51 -6.94
C LYS A 840 1.29 1.23 -7.40
N MET A 841 2.21 1.09 -6.46
CA MET A 841 3.59 0.71 -6.77
C MET A 841 3.62 -0.66 -7.47
N SER A 842 4.24 -0.72 -8.63
CA SER A 842 4.46 -1.99 -9.34
C SER A 842 5.62 -1.86 -10.32
N LYS A 843 6.34 -2.97 -10.53
CA LYS A 843 7.51 -2.98 -11.42
C LYS A 843 7.15 -2.60 -12.86
N SER A 844 6.00 -3.05 -13.35
CA SER A 844 5.51 -2.72 -14.69
C SER A 844 5.17 -1.23 -14.90
N ARG A 845 5.12 -0.45 -13.81
CA ARG A 845 4.83 0.99 -13.84
C ARG A 845 6.04 1.86 -13.51
N TYR A 846 7.22 1.25 -13.29
CA TYR A 846 8.48 1.95 -13.03
C TYR A 846 8.39 2.99 -11.90
N ASN A 847 7.59 2.68 -10.86
CA ASN A 847 7.32 3.57 -9.74
C ASN A 847 7.61 2.89 -8.38
N VAL A 848 8.45 1.84 -8.37
CA VAL A 848 8.77 1.07 -7.17
C VAL A 848 9.86 1.76 -6.36
N VAL A 849 9.62 1.91 -5.06
CA VAL A 849 10.67 2.25 -4.09
C VAL A 849 11.08 0.99 -3.33
N ASN A 850 12.37 0.68 -3.35
CA ASN A 850 12.94 -0.48 -2.68
C ASN A 850 13.20 -0.18 -1.19
N PRO A 851 12.68 -0.99 -0.24
CA PRO A 851 12.91 -0.79 1.18
C PRO A 851 14.38 -0.95 1.58
N ASP A 852 15.18 -1.74 0.85
CA ASP A 852 16.60 -1.93 1.14
C ASP A 852 17.40 -0.63 0.95
N ASP A 853 17.10 0.12 -0.11
CA ASP A 853 17.77 1.40 -0.39
C ASP A 853 17.43 2.40 0.72
N MET A 854 16.16 2.44 1.13
CA MET A 854 15.70 3.30 2.22
C MET A 854 16.31 2.92 3.57
N ALA A 855 16.40 1.63 3.88
CA ALA A 855 17.03 1.15 5.12
C ALA A 855 18.55 1.39 5.10
N ALA A 856 19.22 1.24 3.97
CA ALA A 856 20.65 1.51 3.83
C ALA A 856 20.97 3.00 4.06
N GLU A 857 20.13 3.89 3.51
CA GLU A 857 20.29 5.34 3.64
C GLU A 857 19.90 5.86 5.03
N TYR A 858 18.73 5.49 5.54
CA TYR A 858 18.15 6.10 6.75
C TYR A 858 18.15 5.20 8.00
N GLY A 859 18.25 3.88 7.84
CA GLY A 859 18.11 2.87 8.90
C GLY A 859 16.73 2.25 8.97
N ALA A 860 16.66 0.99 9.40
CA ALA A 860 15.43 0.20 9.43
C ALA A 860 14.34 0.87 10.29
N ASP A 861 14.70 1.38 11.46
CA ASP A 861 13.78 2.06 12.37
C ASP A 861 13.15 3.32 11.75
N ALA A 862 13.92 4.10 10.98
CA ALA A 862 13.40 5.31 10.33
C ALA A 862 12.36 4.97 9.26
N VAL A 863 12.60 3.93 8.47
CA VAL A 863 11.68 3.41 7.45
C VAL A 863 10.39 2.92 8.11
N ARG A 864 10.50 2.05 9.13
CA ARG A 864 9.36 1.51 9.89
C ARG A 864 8.50 2.62 10.50
N LEU A 865 9.12 3.61 11.15
CA LEU A 865 8.39 4.74 11.72
C LEU A 865 7.67 5.53 10.64
N TYR A 866 8.32 5.75 9.49
CA TYR A 866 7.71 6.53 8.41
C TYR A 866 6.49 5.80 7.82
N GLU A 867 6.59 4.50 7.57
CA GLU A 867 5.46 3.66 7.10
C GLU A 867 4.22 3.81 7.97
N LEU A 868 4.41 3.91 9.30
CA LEU A 868 3.33 4.05 10.28
C LEU A 868 2.95 5.49 10.61
N PHE A 869 3.73 6.48 10.16
CA PHE A 869 3.52 7.91 10.46
C PHE A 869 2.85 8.69 9.33
N MET A 870 2.89 8.19 8.08
CA MET A 870 2.31 8.86 6.91
C MET A 870 0.82 9.20 7.06
N GLY A 871 0.08 8.44 7.86
CA GLY A 871 -1.35 8.64 8.07
C GLY A 871 -1.96 7.49 8.88
N PRO A 872 -3.30 7.43 8.99
CA PRO A 872 -4.00 6.24 9.44
C PRO A 872 -3.58 5.01 8.62
N LEU A 873 -3.53 3.83 9.25
CA LEU A 873 -2.97 2.64 8.62
C LEU A 873 -3.84 2.16 7.44
N GLU A 874 -5.15 2.33 7.56
CA GLU A 874 -6.20 2.00 6.60
C GLU A 874 -6.23 2.92 5.37
N ASP A 875 -5.64 4.12 5.46
CA ASP A 875 -5.70 5.10 4.39
C ASP A 875 -4.63 4.84 3.33
N GLY A 876 -5.04 5.02 2.06
CA GLY A 876 -4.11 5.08 0.94
C GLY A 876 -3.28 6.36 1.00
N VAL A 877 -1.97 6.25 0.85
CA VAL A 877 -1.04 7.38 0.99
C VAL A 877 -0.04 7.42 -0.15
N GLU A 878 0.41 8.61 -0.51
CA GLU A 878 1.54 8.81 -1.42
C GLU A 878 2.85 8.63 -0.65
N TRP A 879 3.80 7.88 -1.22
CA TRP A 879 5.15 7.79 -0.68
C TRP A 879 5.98 9.03 -1.01
N GLU A 880 6.61 9.62 0.01
CA GLU A 880 7.59 10.69 -0.17
C GLU A 880 8.90 10.37 0.57
N THR A 881 9.97 10.04 -0.15
CA THR A 881 11.28 9.70 0.44
C THR A 881 11.81 10.78 1.39
N SER A 882 11.53 12.06 1.12
CA SER A 882 11.93 13.17 1.99
C SER A 882 11.35 13.04 3.42
N GLY A 883 10.19 12.39 3.56
CA GLY A 883 9.52 12.15 4.84
C GLY A 883 10.28 11.21 5.78
N VAL A 884 11.05 10.26 5.24
CA VAL A 884 11.90 9.33 6.01
C VAL A 884 12.97 10.10 6.80
N SER A 885 13.47 11.20 6.24
CA SER A 885 14.41 12.08 6.95
C SER A 885 13.80 12.68 8.22
N GLY A 886 12.48 12.90 8.25
CA GLY A 886 11.75 13.46 9.39
C GLY A 886 11.70 12.49 10.57
N THR A 887 11.40 11.22 10.31
CA THR A 887 11.39 10.16 11.32
C THR A 887 12.81 9.86 11.80
N ARG A 888 13.80 9.88 10.89
CA ARG A 888 15.22 9.78 11.26
C ARG A 888 15.66 10.86 12.24
N ARG A 889 15.33 12.14 11.99
CA ARG A 889 15.63 13.25 12.90
C ARG A 889 14.99 13.07 14.28
N PHE A 890 13.80 12.48 14.36
CA PHE A 890 13.18 12.15 15.64
C PHE A 890 13.99 11.12 16.42
N LEU A 891 14.41 10.04 15.76
CA LEU A 891 15.24 8.99 16.38
C LEU A 891 16.60 9.54 16.84
N ASP A 892 17.26 10.39 16.04
CA ASP A 892 18.51 11.04 16.45
C ASP A 892 18.32 11.98 17.64
N ARG A 893 17.16 12.64 17.77
CA ARG A 893 16.84 13.43 18.98
C ARG A 893 16.65 12.54 20.20
N ALA A 894 15.95 11.42 20.07
CA ALA A 894 15.78 10.46 21.16
C ALA A 894 17.14 9.91 21.63
N TRP A 895 18.03 9.58 20.70
CA TRP A 895 19.41 9.18 20.98
C TRP A 895 20.18 10.22 21.80
N ARG A 896 20.10 11.50 21.40
CA ARG A 896 20.81 12.61 22.05
C ARG A 896 20.32 12.96 23.45
N VAL A 897 19.15 12.47 23.87
CA VAL A 897 18.74 12.60 25.28
C VAL A 897 19.71 11.82 26.17
N LEU A 898 20.20 10.67 25.71
CA LEU A 898 21.06 9.78 26.48
C LEU A 898 22.55 9.86 26.09
N VAL A 899 22.86 9.99 24.80
CA VAL A 899 24.23 9.83 24.26
C VAL A 899 24.69 11.10 23.55
N GLU A 900 25.91 11.55 23.85
CA GLU A 900 26.60 12.63 23.14
C GLU A 900 27.21 12.07 21.83
N PRO A 901 26.70 12.45 20.65
CA PRO A 901 27.11 11.83 19.38
C PRO A 901 28.60 11.93 19.07
N GLU A 902 29.26 13.02 19.48
CA GLU A 902 30.65 13.32 19.21
C GLU A 902 31.62 12.40 19.97
N THR A 903 31.21 11.93 21.15
CA THR A 903 32.05 11.08 22.02
C THR A 903 31.56 9.64 22.09
N ASP A 904 30.36 9.36 21.58
CA ASP A 904 29.60 8.12 21.82
C ASP A 904 29.42 7.80 23.33
N GLY A 905 29.61 8.80 24.21
CA GLY A 905 29.50 8.70 25.66
C GLY A 905 28.13 9.15 26.19
N LEU A 906 27.80 8.80 27.44
CA LEU A 906 26.55 9.26 28.06
C LEU A 906 26.60 10.76 28.36
N THR A 907 25.49 11.47 28.13
CA THR A 907 25.38 12.92 28.37
C THR A 907 25.32 13.29 29.85
N GLY A 908 25.00 12.34 30.73
CA GLY A 908 24.67 12.58 32.14
C GLY A 908 23.29 13.21 32.38
N LYS A 909 22.55 13.54 31.31
CA LYS A 909 21.22 14.15 31.39
C LYS A 909 20.16 13.20 31.93
N VAL A 910 20.25 11.93 31.54
CA VAL A 910 19.43 10.85 32.10
C VAL A 910 20.14 10.30 33.32
N SER A 911 19.55 10.45 34.51
CA SER A 911 20.16 10.01 35.77
C SER A 911 19.11 9.64 36.83
N GLU A 912 19.53 8.85 37.81
CA GLU A 912 18.71 8.49 38.98
C GLU A 912 18.50 9.69 39.92
N ASP A 913 19.46 10.61 39.96
CA ASP A 913 19.42 11.81 40.81
C ASP A 913 18.63 12.99 40.19
N ALA A 914 18.05 12.81 39.00
CA ALA A 914 17.32 13.86 38.31
C ALA A 914 16.01 14.25 39.04
N PRO A 915 15.66 15.54 39.14
CA PRO A 915 14.41 15.99 39.77
C PRO A 915 13.15 15.43 39.09
N THR A 916 12.15 15.10 39.91
CA THR A 916 10.84 14.56 39.47
C THR A 916 9.72 15.60 39.52
N ASP A 917 10.04 16.88 39.67
CA ASP A 917 9.09 18.00 39.76
C ASP A 917 8.72 18.61 38.40
N ASN A 918 9.30 18.12 37.30
CA ASN A 918 8.96 18.55 35.95
C ASN A 918 7.64 17.92 35.47
N ARG A 919 6.53 18.57 35.83
CA ARG A 919 5.17 18.13 35.50
C ARG A 919 4.87 18.05 34.00
N GLU A 920 5.44 18.95 33.18
CA GLU A 920 5.21 18.93 31.73
C GLU A 920 5.82 17.68 31.09
N LEU A 921 7.05 17.33 31.49
CA LEU A 921 7.75 16.13 31.04
C LEU A 921 7.03 14.85 31.52
N GLU A 922 6.67 14.78 32.80
CA GLU A 922 5.96 13.63 33.39
C GLU A 922 4.62 13.40 32.68
N ARG A 923 3.86 14.47 32.46
CA ARG A 923 2.59 14.40 31.73
C ARG A 923 2.79 13.95 30.29
N ALA A 924 3.79 14.48 29.59
CA ALA A 924 4.08 14.09 28.21
C ALA A 924 4.41 12.59 28.10
N LEU A 925 5.14 12.05 29.07
CA LEU A 925 5.41 10.62 29.16
C LEU A 925 4.13 9.80 29.32
N HIS A 926 3.32 10.09 30.34
CA HIS A 926 2.10 9.32 30.59
C HIS A 926 1.07 9.47 29.48
N ALA A 927 1.02 10.63 28.81
CA ALA A 927 0.21 10.83 27.62
C ALA A 927 0.68 9.93 26.47
N ALA A 928 1.99 9.87 26.22
CA ALA A 928 2.58 8.97 25.23
C ALA A 928 2.31 7.50 25.57
N ILE A 929 2.49 7.07 26.82
CA ILE A 929 2.19 5.70 27.26
C ILE A 929 0.72 5.37 27.00
N LYS A 930 -0.22 6.24 27.43
CA LYS A 930 -1.65 6.04 27.21
C LYS A 930 -1.96 5.91 25.72
N LYS A 931 -1.41 6.83 24.92
CA LYS A 931 -1.69 6.90 23.48
C LYS A 931 -1.13 5.70 22.74
N VAL A 932 0.13 5.34 22.99
CA VAL A 932 0.77 4.15 22.40
C VAL A 932 -0.01 2.90 22.78
N THR A 933 -0.35 2.72 24.06
CA THR A 933 -1.12 1.55 24.54
C THR A 933 -2.47 1.43 23.83
N GLN A 934 -3.20 2.54 23.68
CA GLN A 934 -4.46 2.55 22.92
C GLN A 934 -4.22 2.24 21.44
N SER A 935 -3.18 2.81 20.83
CA SER A 935 -2.87 2.62 19.41
C SER A 935 -2.42 1.20 19.05
N ILE A 936 -1.84 0.43 19.98
CA ILE A 936 -1.62 -1.02 19.80
C ILE A 936 -2.95 -1.75 19.61
N THR A 937 -4.00 -1.31 20.32
CA THR A 937 -5.33 -1.91 20.22
C THR A 937 -6.07 -1.43 18.98
N ASP A 938 -6.06 -0.13 18.70
CA ASP A 938 -6.88 0.43 17.60
C ASP A 938 -6.13 0.52 16.26
N LEU A 939 -4.86 0.12 16.22
CA LEU A 939 -3.96 0.21 15.06
C LEU A 939 -3.73 1.65 14.55
N ARG A 940 -3.84 2.66 15.44
CA ARG A 940 -3.68 4.09 15.14
C ARG A 940 -2.27 4.62 15.41
N PHE A 941 -1.28 4.13 14.68
CA PHE A 941 0.14 4.32 14.98
C PHE A 941 0.68 5.74 14.78
N ASN A 942 0.24 6.44 13.73
CA ASN A 942 0.70 7.81 13.41
C ASN A 942 0.56 8.77 14.60
N THR A 943 -0.58 8.72 15.29
CA THR A 943 -0.84 9.58 16.46
C THR A 943 -0.07 9.15 17.71
N ALA A 944 0.29 7.87 17.84
CA ALA A 944 1.17 7.39 18.92
C ALA A 944 2.61 7.88 18.72
N ILE A 945 3.10 7.85 17.48
CA ILE A 945 4.42 8.41 17.11
C ILE A 945 4.47 9.91 17.40
N ALA A 946 3.40 10.65 17.10
CA ALA A 946 3.32 12.08 17.41
C ALA A 946 3.45 12.36 18.93
N ASP A 947 2.78 11.61 19.80
CA ASP A 947 2.89 11.80 21.25
C ASP A 947 4.27 11.39 21.79
N MET A 948 4.91 10.36 21.21
CA MET A 948 6.32 10.05 21.50
C MET A 948 7.27 11.19 21.10
N MET A 949 7.02 11.85 19.95
CA MET A 949 7.77 13.04 19.55
C MET A 949 7.59 14.20 20.54
N VAL A 950 6.38 14.38 21.09
CA VAL A 950 6.12 15.39 22.12
C VAL A 950 6.96 15.11 23.38
N PHE A 951 6.99 13.87 23.87
CA PHE A 951 7.85 13.51 25.00
C PHE A 951 9.33 13.81 24.73
N VAL A 952 9.86 13.39 23.57
CA VAL A 952 11.28 13.65 23.23
C VAL A 952 11.56 15.15 23.14
N ASN A 953 10.62 15.96 22.65
CA ASN A 953 10.77 17.42 22.64
C ASN A 953 10.87 17.99 24.06
N GLU A 954 10.01 17.56 24.99
CA GLU A 954 10.09 18.00 26.39
C GLU A 954 11.36 17.49 27.09
N ALA A 955 11.74 16.23 26.86
CA ALA A 955 12.98 15.66 27.38
C ALA A 955 14.21 16.43 26.85
N THR A 956 14.18 16.86 25.58
CA THR A 956 15.25 17.68 25.00
C THR A 956 15.37 19.05 25.67
N LYS A 957 14.25 19.70 26.02
CA LYS A 957 14.25 21.00 26.72
C LYS A 957 14.66 20.90 28.19
N ALA A 958 14.34 19.79 28.85
CA ALA A 958 14.64 19.58 30.27
C ALA A 958 16.15 19.63 30.54
N THR A 959 16.55 20.11 31.71
CA THR A 959 17.96 20.10 32.15
C THR A 959 18.42 18.70 32.54
N ALA A 960 17.55 17.92 33.17
CA ALA A 960 17.75 16.53 33.53
C ALA A 960 16.46 15.73 33.31
N VAL A 961 16.59 14.42 33.10
CA VAL A 961 15.48 13.48 32.88
C VAL A 961 15.63 12.32 33.86
N PRO A 962 14.62 12.03 34.71
CA PRO A 962 14.63 10.84 35.56
C PRO A 962 14.84 9.57 34.74
N ARG A 963 15.79 8.73 35.17
CA ARG A 963 16.14 7.47 34.51
C ARG A 963 14.91 6.61 34.26
N ASP A 964 14.08 6.38 35.28
CA ASP A 964 12.87 5.56 35.17
C ASP A 964 11.88 6.09 34.14
N TRP A 965 11.77 7.42 33.99
CA TRP A 965 10.92 8.05 32.99
C TRP A 965 11.42 7.79 31.58
N PHE A 966 12.74 7.89 31.37
CA PHE A 966 13.35 7.59 30.09
C PHE A 966 13.27 6.09 29.76
N GLU A 967 13.46 5.20 30.75
CA GLU A 967 13.26 3.76 30.59
C GLU A 967 11.83 3.41 30.17
N MET A 968 10.81 4.02 30.79
CA MET A 968 9.41 3.87 30.37
C MET A 968 9.19 4.34 28.92
N PHE A 969 9.84 5.43 28.50
CA PHE A 969 9.78 5.88 27.12
C PHE A 969 10.44 4.89 26.14
N VAL A 970 11.63 4.38 26.46
CA VAL A 970 12.33 3.40 25.61
C VAL A 970 11.47 2.15 25.42
N LYS A 971 10.75 1.71 26.45
CA LYS A 971 9.80 0.59 26.37
C LYS A 971 8.64 0.81 25.40
N ILE A 972 8.08 2.02 25.30
CA ILE A 972 6.99 2.31 24.33
C ILE A 972 7.52 2.65 22.93
N LEU A 973 8.79 3.06 22.81
CA LEU A 973 9.47 3.30 21.53
C LEU A 973 9.88 1.97 20.86
N SER A 974 10.34 0.99 21.64
CA SER A 974 10.95 -0.24 21.11
C SER A 974 10.06 -1.09 20.19
N PRO A 975 8.71 -1.11 20.28
CA PRO A 975 7.90 -1.77 19.26
C PRO A 975 8.02 -1.13 17.88
N PHE A 976 8.19 0.20 17.82
CA PHE A 976 8.26 0.97 16.58
C PHE A 976 9.68 1.03 16.03
N ALA A 977 10.64 1.35 16.89
CA ALA A 977 12.07 1.44 16.59
C ALA A 977 12.87 0.42 17.43
N PRO A 978 12.77 -0.88 17.12
CA PRO A 978 13.34 -1.93 17.96
C PRO A 978 14.86 -1.90 18.05
N HIS A 979 15.57 -1.50 17.00
CA HIS A 979 17.03 -1.49 17.00
C HIS A 979 17.57 -0.39 17.94
N LEU A 980 17.02 0.83 17.82
CA LEU A 980 17.32 1.92 18.73
C LEU A 980 16.83 1.62 20.15
N GLY A 981 15.66 1.00 20.30
CA GLY A 981 15.11 0.61 21.60
C GLY A 981 16.05 -0.30 22.39
N GLU A 982 16.55 -1.37 21.76
CA GLU A 982 17.54 -2.26 22.38
C GLU A 982 18.86 -1.55 22.66
N GLU A 983 19.34 -0.70 21.74
CA GLU A 983 20.59 0.02 21.96
C GLU A 983 20.49 0.98 23.14
N LEU A 984 19.42 1.78 23.22
CA LEU A 984 19.17 2.68 24.36
C LEU A 984 19.05 1.90 25.66
N TRP A 985 18.34 0.77 25.64
CA TRP A 985 18.21 -0.12 26.80
C TRP A 985 19.57 -0.62 27.30
N GLN A 986 20.42 -1.10 26.39
CA GLN A 986 21.77 -1.53 26.75
C GLN A 986 22.64 -0.36 27.24
N ARG A 987 22.53 0.83 26.62
CA ARG A 987 23.27 2.03 27.03
C ARG A 987 22.87 2.54 28.42
N LEU A 988 21.65 2.24 28.87
CA LEU A 988 21.20 2.46 30.24
C LEU A 988 21.78 1.43 31.23
N GLY A 989 22.55 0.45 30.76
CA GLY A 989 23.25 -0.54 31.59
C GLY A 989 22.50 -1.88 31.73
N HIS A 990 21.40 -2.07 31.01
CA HIS A 990 20.68 -3.35 31.02
C HIS A 990 21.43 -4.41 30.21
N THR A 991 21.44 -5.64 30.72
CA THR A 991 22.16 -6.77 30.11
C THR A 991 21.25 -7.74 29.36
N ARG A 992 19.94 -7.63 29.55
CA ARG A 992 18.91 -8.45 28.88
C ARG A 992 18.18 -7.62 27.83
N SER A 993 17.67 -8.32 26.81
CA SER A 993 16.86 -7.70 25.75
C SER A 993 15.60 -7.05 26.31
N ILE A 994 15.24 -5.88 25.77
CA ILE A 994 14.02 -5.17 26.13
C ILE A 994 12.75 -5.92 25.68
N THR A 995 12.87 -6.88 24.77
CA THR A 995 11.74 -7.58 24.12
C THR A 995 10.72 -8.16 25.10
N TYR A 996 11.17 -8.60 26.27
CA TYR A 996 10.34 -9.27 27.29
C TYR A 996 10.17 -8.44 28.57
N GLU A 997 10.60 -7.18 28.55
CA GLU A 997 10.41 -6.28 29.68
C GLU A 997 8.91 -5.94 29.86
N PRO A 998 8.42 -5.80 31.10
CA PRO A 998 7.03 -5.46 31.34
C PRO A 998 6.66 -4.10 30.71
N TRP A 999 5.51 -4.06 30.04
CA TRP A 999 4.93 -2.85 29.47
C TRP A 999 4.70 -1.78 30.56
N PRO A 1000 5.06 -0.51 30.32
CA PRO A 1000 4.92 0.54 31.33
C PRO A 1000 3.45 0.91 31.56
N ALA A 1001 3.09 1.14 32.83
CA ALA A 1001 1.74 1.56 33.20
C ALA A 1001 1.53 3.08 32.98
N CYS A 1002 0.33 3.47 32.57
CA CYS A 1002 -0.08 4.86 32.57
C CYS A 1002 -0.68 5.23 33.94
N ASP A 1003 -0.20 6.30 34.56
CA ASP A 1003 -0.85 6.94 35.70
C ASP A 1003 -1.77 8.06 35.18
N GLU A 1004 -3.08 7.83 35.22
CA GLU A 1004 -4.06 8.81 34.73
C GLU A 1004 -4.08 10.10 35.56
N ALA A 1005 -3.67 10.06 36.83
CA ALA A 1005 -3.61 11.27 37.67
C ALA A 1005 -2.59 12.28 37.14
N LYS A 1006 -1.53 11.79 36.47
CA LYS A 1006 -0.48 12.64 35.85
C LYS A 1006 -0.94 13.34 34.57
N LEU A 1007 -2.07 12.93 34.01
CA LEU A 1007 -2.65 13.56 32.82
C LEU A 1007 -3.43 14.85 33.14
N ALA A 1008 -3.75 15.06 34.43
CA ALA A 1008 -4.51 16.22 34.87
C ALA A 1008 -3.80 17.53 34.51
N ARG A 1009 -4.55 18.44 33.88
CA ARG A 1009 -4.10 19.81 33.60
C ARG A 1009 -4.64 20.72 34.70
N ASP A 1010 -3.85 21.68 35.19
CA ASP A 1010 -4.41 22.71 36.08
C ASP A 1010 -5.22 23.75 35.29
N VAL A 1011 -4.89 23.89 34.00
CA VAL A 1011 -5.44 24.89 33.11
C VAL A 1011 -5.73 24.28 31.74
N MET A 1012 -6.90 24.60 31.19
CA MET A 1012 -7.39 24.24 29.88
C MET A 1012 -7.47 25.50 29.02
N VAL A 1013 -6.76 25.48 27.89
CA VAL A 1013 -6.79 26.56 26.90
C VAL A 1013 -7.97 26.35 25.96
N ILE A 1014 -8.87 27.32 25.86
CA ILE A 1014 -10.05 27.29 24.99
C ILE A 1014 -9.90 28.35 23.91
N ALA A 1015 -10.00 27.93 22.65
CA ALA A 1015 -10.00 28.85 21.51
C ALA A 1015 -11.30 29.67 21.47
N VAL A 1016 -11.20 30.99 21.34
CA VAL A 1016 -12.36 31.89 21.22
C VAL A 1016 -12.49 32.40 19.79
N GLN A 1017 -13.64 32.11 19.19
CA GLN A 1017 -14.04 32.55 17.86
C GLN A 1017 -15.16 33.59 17.95
N VAL A 1018 -15.17 34.52 16.99
CA VAL A 1018 -16.30 35.45 16.77
C VAL A 1018 -16.72 35.32 15.32
N GLY A 1019 -17.98 34.92 15.08
CA GLY A 1019 -18.49 34.63 13.74
C GLY A 1019 -17.69 33.54 13.00
N GLY A 1020 -17.20 32.53 13.72
CA GLY A 1020 -16.42 31.42 13.16
C GLY A 1020 -14.94 31.70 12.89
N LYS A 1021 -14.42 32.91 13.18
CA LYS A 1021 -13.00 33.25 13.02
C LYS A 1021 -12.30 33.31 14.38
N LEU A 1022 -11.10 32.73 14.50
CA LEU A 1022 -10.30 32.76 15.74
C LEU A 1022 -9.90 34.21 16.09
N ARG A 1023 -10.14 34.61 17.34
CA ARG A 1023 -9.89 35.98 17.86
C ARG A 1023 -9.08 36.01 19.15
N GLY A 1024 -9.06 34.92 19.90
CA GLY A 1024 -8.28 34.81 21.12
C GLY A 1024 -8.26 33.39 21.65
N GLN A 1025 -7.64 33.22 22.80
CA GLN A 1025 -7.68 32.01 23.60
C GLN A 1025 -7.81 32.43 25.06
N ILE A 1026 -8.57 31.66 25.85
CA ILE A 1026 -8.71 31.87 27.29
C ILE A 1026 -8.16 30.65 28.03
N GLU A 1027 -7.69 30.88 29.24
CA GLU A 1027 -7.20 29.86 30.16
C GLU A 1027 -8.21 29.70 31.30
N VAL A 1028 -8.72 28.48 31.48
CA VAL A 1028 -9.73 28.17 32.51
C VAL A 1028 -9.39 26.86 33.21
N ALA A 1029 -9.90 26.63 34.42
CA ALA A 1029 -9.78 25.32 35.06
C ALA A 1029 -10.51 24.23 34.22
N PRO A 1030 -10.03 22.98 34.16
CA PRO A 1030 -10.66 21.91 33.37
C PRO A 1030 -12.11 21.59 33.78
N ASP A 1031 -12.44 21.83 35.05
CA ASP A 1031 -13.75 21.64 35.66
C ASP A 1031 -14.60 22.92 35.69
N ALA A 1032 -14.11 24.02 35.07
CA ALA A 1032 -14.84 25.27 35.01
C ALA A 1032 -16.22 25.08 34.35
N ALA A 1033 -17.27 25.58 35.01
CA ALA A 1033 -18.62 25.52 34.48
C ALA A 1033 -18.73 26.28 33.15
N GLU A 1034 -19.56 25.80 32.22
CA GLU A 1034 -19.76 26.41 30.90
C GLU A 1034 -20.06 27.91 30.98
N ALA A 1035 -20.86 28.34 31.95
CA ALA A 1035 -21.16 29.76 32.16
C ALA A 1035 -19.91 30.60 32.47
N ALA A 1036 -18.98 30.07 33.29
CA ALA A 1036 -17.73 30.74 33.62
C ALA A 1036 -16.79 30.82 32.41
N ILE A 1037 -16.78 29.77 31.59
CA ILE A 1037 -16.01 29.71 30.33
C ILE A 1037 -16.53 30.74 29.33
N LEU A 1038 -17.85 30.81 29.14
CA LEU A 1038 -18.47 31.78 28.25
C LEU A 1038 -18.25 33.22 28.74
N ALA A 1039 -18.32 33.46 30.05
CA ALA A 1039 -18.03 34.75 30.64
C ALA A 1039 -16.56 35.15 30.42
N ALA A 1040 -15.60 34.24 30.65
CA ALA A 1040 -14.19 34.47 30.39
C ALA A 1040 -13.92 34.75 28.89
N ALA A 1041 -14.56 34.01 27.98
CA ALA A 1041 -14.42 34.20 26.54
C ALA A 1041 -14.95 35.57 26.07
N GLN A 1042 -16.05 36.03 26.68
CA GLN A 1042 -16.59 37.36 26.41
C GLN A 1042 -15.72 38.44 27.04
N ALA A 1043 -15.17 38.23 28.24
CA ALA A 1043 -14.34 39.20 28.94
C ALA A 1043 -12.93 39.37 28.36
N ASP A 1044 -12.48 38.47 27.48
CA ASP A 1044 -11.16 38.55 26.86
C ASP A 1044 -10.98 39.85 26.07
N ALA A 1045 -9.91 40.59 26.38
CA ALA A 1045 -9.66 41.93 25.83
C ALA A 1045 -9.49 41.92 24.30
N LYS A 1046 -8.93 40.85 23.72
CA LYS A 1046 -8.78 40.72 22.26
C LYS A 1046 -10.15 40.47 21.63
N VAL A 1047 -10.97 39.63 22.24
CA VAL A 1047 -12.32 39.27 21.77
C VAL A 1047 -13.29 40.45 21.85
N GLN A 1048 -13.25 41.25 22.92
CA GLN A 1048 -14.10 42.42 23.15
C GLN A 1048 -14.10 43.40 21.97
N SER A 1049 -12.94 43.64 21.35
CA SER A 1049 -12.81 44.51 20.18
C SER A 1049 -13.64 44.04 18.97
N PHE A 1050 -13.90 42.74 18.86
CA PHE A 1050 -14.68 42.14 17.77
C PHE A 1050 -16.17 42.02 18.09
N LEU A 1051 -16.55 42.19 19.37
CA LEU A 1051 -17.94 42.21 19.85
C LEU A 1051 -18.52 43.64 19.90
N ALA A 1052 -17.67 44.67 19.88
CA ALA A 1052 -18.08 46.07 19.97
C ALA A 1052 -19.15 46.43 18.92
N GLY A 1053 -20.32 46.88 19.39
CA GLY A 1053 -21.44 47.28 18.54
C GLY A 1053 -22.23 46.13 17.89
N LYS A 1054 -21.95 44.87 18.24
CA LYS A 1054 -22.64 43.70 17.68
C LYS A 1054 -23.24 42.82 18.79
N PRO A 1055 -24.57 42.61 18.83
CA PRO A 1055 -25.18 41.76 19.85
C PRO A 1055 -24.84 40.29 19.62
N ILE A 1056 -24.44 39.56 20.67
CA ILE A 1056 -24.24 38.11 20.59
C ILE A 1056 -25.61 37.43 20.45
N LYS A 1057 -25.86 36.83 19.29
CA LYS A 1057 -27.09 36.09 18.99
C LYS A 1057 -27.07 34.68 19.58
N LYS A 1058 -25.90 34.05 19.63
CA LYS A 1058 -25.71 32.69 20.15
C LYS A 1058 -24.26 32.48 20.58
N ALA A 1059 -24.05 31.86 21.74
CA ALA A 1059 -22.74 31.38 22.17
C ALA A 1059 -22.72 29.85 22.05
N ILE A 1060 -21.73 29.30 21.36
CA ILE A 1060 -21.58 27.85 21.16
C ILE A 1060 -20.31 27.41 21.87
N TYR A 1061 -20.46 26.66 22.95
CA TYR A 1061 -19.34 26.00 23.61
C TYR A 1061 -19.21 24.57 23.12
N VAL A 1062 -18.03 24.24 22.57
CA VAL A 1062 -17.61 22.87 22.30
C VAL A 1062 -16.74 22.45 23.48
N LYS A 1063 -17.27 21.52 24.30
CA LYS A 1063 -16.68 21.12 25.57
C LYS A 1063 -15.17 20.86 25.45
N GLY A 1064 -14.42 21.59 26.25
CA GLY A 1064 -12.96 21.52 26.37
C GLY A 1064 -12.14 21.93 25.14
N ARG A 1065 -12.75 22.55 24.12
CA ARG A 1065 -12.05 22.90 22.87
C ARG A 1065 -12.19 24.37 22.48
N LEU A 1066 -13.42 24.87 22.40
CA LEU A 1066 -13.71 26.09 21.65
C LEU A 1066 -14.98 26.79 22.15
N VAL A 1067 -14.98 28.11 22.15
CA VAL A 1067 -16.17 28.96 22.26
C VAL A 1067 -16.33 29.77 20.97
N ASN A 1068 -17.47 29.67 20.30
CA ASN A 1068 -17.82 30.52 19.16
C ASN A 1068 -18.96 31.49 19.53
N LEU A 1069 -18.65 32.78 19.52
CA LEU A 1069 -19.60 33.87 19.75
C LEU A 1069 -20.18 34.31 18.40
N VAL A 1070 -21.43 33.96 18.15
CA VAL A 1070 -22.16 34.33 16.93
C VAL A 1070 -22.75 35.72 17.14
N VAL A 1071 -22.24 36.69 16.38
CA VAL A 1071 -22.63 38.12 16.41
C VAL A 1071 -23.36 38.55 15.15
#